data_AF-A0A955PZV2-F1
#
_entry.id   AF-A0A955PZV2-F1
#
_cell.length_a   1.000
_cell.length_b   1.000
_cell.length_c   1.000
_cell.angle_alpha   90.00
_cell.angle_beta   90.00
_cell.angle_gamma   90.00
#
_symmetry.space_group_name_H-M   'P 1'
#
loop_
_entity.id
_entity.type
_entity.pdbx_description
1 polymer ?
#
loop_
_entity_poly.entity_id
_entity_poly.type
_entity_poly.pdbx_seq_one_letter_code
_entity_poly.pdbx_strand_id
1 'polypeptide(L)'
;PARATIRVGARTIHVHDVWRIHAAYGIEILPAVLMTWTLELEGLTTRFRSDLPDDSRSSIIDRTIRECEKCRHDPESAYLHNLWKSSLAACQLSDPVSGLPSFHAPDPGRSANASGYKVALVPVDLPMDRTMGDWLDSETGSVLVETINTHMIKWIGAFVDEGVAGWSMPSRDKGFYAAWRELAEGDLSGRFLGIPDLRQKFGDLSEAPEEMLCKHLEDLKIPKERWQYYLSRHLAQLPGWAGFIRWRSDHTGYPAQQHYPIDPLQYLAVRLFYESGMVEGLCQREWGIKGTLPALLAYWNEQREREQALSLPFSHATDPNNHAVCHQAWRLFHLAQFLELTPIEVHDLSYTDMSTLLEWLDLFPQSAHGPVWLEAYEDVYRENLLRNIRGHQGVAPVNHERPRAQGIFCIDARSESFRRHLEAQGPYETFGYAGFFGVPMSHVAFDSHDHLALCPILLTPNAEVTEVPRVGQNDRVKDYLSGTRWHQLSHHLFHDLKHNPFASFMLIDVLGMFFSVGLVGKTLFRTSFDAVKQWLQQWLGGTVVTQIPVEASHENEQGNPQLGGLALGFTPLEQAAFVEGGLRVIGLTKNFGRFVMICGHGSQSENNPYYAALDCGACGGSHGDPNARVFAAMANNPEIRKILSDHDLVIPEDTWFLPAKHNTTTDRVTMYDLVDVPATHVEDLALLVRDLEQAGTHQALERCQRIPGAPTAVSPRDAFKHVRQRSMDWANSR
;
A
#
# COMPACT_ATOMS: atom_id res chain seq x y z
N PRO A 1 -2.91 4.20 29.02
CA PRO A 1 -3.54 3.81 30.31
C PRO A 1 -2.55 3.05 31.24
N ALA A 2 -2.68 3.21 32.55
CA ALA A 2 -1.77 2.61 33.56
C ALA A 2 -1.91 1.08 33.71
N ARG A 3 -3.05 0.51 33.29
CA ARG A 3 -3.28 -0.93 33.12
C ARG A 3 -3.81 -1.19 31.70
N ALA A 4 -3.28 -2.22 31.05
CA ALA A 4 -3.69 -2.63 29.69
C ALA A 4 -4.65 -3.83 29.68
N THR A 5 -4.78 -4.54 30.81
CA THR A 5 -5.64 -5.71 30.96
C THR A 5 -6.30 -5.75 32.33
N ILE A 6 -7.49 -6.35 32.40
CA ILE A 6 -8.24 -6.66 33.61
C ILE A 6 -8.68 -8.11 33.52
N ARG A 7 -8.68 -8.84 34.63
CA ARG A 7 -9.21 -10.19 34.70
C ARG A 7 -10.59 -10.19 35.36
N VAL A 8 -11.60 -10.68 34.65
CA VAL A 8 -12.98 -10.80 35.14
C VAL A 8 -13.37 -12.28 35.06
N GLY A 9 -13.51 -12.92 36.23
CA GLY A 9 -13.69 -14.37 36.31
C GLY A 9 -12.56 -15.14 35.60
N ALA A 10 -12.93 -15.94 34.59
CA ALA A 10 -11.98 -16.70 33.78
C ALA A 10 -11.45 -15.93 32.55
N ARG A 11 -11.98 -14.74 32.26
CA ARG A 11 -11.66 -13.94 31.07
C ARG A 11 -10.64 -12.85 31.39
N THR A 12 -9.78 -12.57 30.42
CA THR A 12 -8.90 -11.40 30.42
C THR A 12 -9.45 -10.42 29.39
N ILE A 13 -9.79 -9.22 29.84
CA ILE A 13 -10.29 -8.12 29.01
C ILE A 13 -9.13 -7.17 28.75
N HIS A 14 -8.88 -6.90 27.48
CA HIS A 14 -7.86 -5.95 27.05
C HIS A 14 -8.49 -4.58 26.80
N VAL A 15 -7.71 -3.51 26.97
CA VAL A 15 -8.13 -2.15 26.61
C VAL A 15 -8.64 -2.05 25.16
N HIS A 16 -8.01 -2.82 24.26
CA HIS A 16 -8.40 -2.88 22.85
C HIS A 16 -9.80 -3.46 22.65
N ASP A 17 -10.25 -4.41 23.48
CA ASP A 17 -11.61 -4.98 23.38
C ASP A 17 -12.65 -3.90 23.68
N VAL A 18 -12.40 -3.10 24.72
CA VAL A 18 -13.28 -2.00 25.13
C VAL A 18 -13.30 -0.88 24.07
N TRP A 19 -12.14 -0.52 23.52
CA TRP A 19 -12.06 0.47 22.44
C TRP A 19 -12.75 0.00 21.16
N ARG A 20 -12.63 -1.28 20.78
CA ARG A 20 -13.36 -1.86 19.62
C ARG A 20 -14.87 -1.75 19.81
N ILE A 21 -15.38 -2.13 20.98
CA ILE A 21 -16.80 -2.03 21.31
C ILE A 21 -17.26 -0.57 21.28
N HIS A 22 -16.50 0.33 21.91
CA HIS A 22 -16.85 1.75 21.95
C HIS A 22 -16.82 2.40 20.56
N ALA A 23 -15.83 2.07 19.72
CA ALA A 23 -15.73 2.55 18.34
C ALA A 23 -16.87 2.06 17.44
N ALA A 24 -17.29 0.80 17.60
CA ALA A 24 -18.31 0.19 16.75
C ALA A 24 -19.74 0.57 17.16
N TYR A 25 -20.00 0.68 18.47
CA TYR A 25 -21.36 0.80 19.00
C TYR A 25 -21.62 2.10 19.75
N GLY A 26 -20.60 2.80 20.26
CA GLY A 26 -20.79 4.00 21.08
C GLY A 26 -21.36 3.69 22.46
N ILE A 27 -20.51 3.75 23.49
CA ILE A 27 -20.88 3.55 24.90
C ILE A 27 -20.86 4.92 25.60
N GLU A 28 -21.90 5.70 25.31
CA GLU A 28 -22.03 7.10 25.73
C GLU A 28 -22.65 7.25 27.11
N ILE A 29 -22.39 8.42 27.71
CA ILE A 29 -23.03 8.85 28.95
C ILE A 29 -24.52 9.12 28.69
N LEU A 30 -25.39 8.71 29.61
CA LEU A 30 -26.80 9.06 29.54
C LEU A 30 -26.99 10.52 29.95
N PRO A 31 -27.58 11.40 29.12
CA PRO A 31 -27.89 12.76 29.57
C PRO A 31 -28.85 12.73 30.75
N ALA A 32 -28.51 13.39 31.86
CA ALA A 32 -29.30 13.33 33.10
C ALA A 32 -30.78 13.73 32.92
N VAL A 33 -31.07 14.60 31.95
CA VAL A 33 -32.43 15.03 31.57
C VAL A 33 -33.27 13.88 31.01
N LEU A 34 -32.64 12.89 30.37
CA LEU A 34 -33.30 11.75 29.75
C LEU A 34 -33.41 10.55 30.70
N MET A 35 -32.75 10.57 31.85
CA MET A 35 -32.62 9.42 32.75
C MET A 35 -33.96 8.76 33.09
N THR A 36 -34.94 9.55 33.58
CA THR A 36 -36.27 9.03 33.96
C THR A 36 -37.00 8.42 32.77
N TRP A 37 -36.93 9.07 31.60
CA TRP A 37 -37.59 8.56 30.40
C TRP A 37 -36.95 7.26 29.89
N THR A 38 -35.63 7.20 29.87
CA THR A 38 -34.84 6.05 29.39
C THR A 38 -34.95 4.83 30.33
N LEU A 39 -34.87 5.05 31.65
CA LEU A 39 -34.87 3.96 32.63
C LEU A 39 -36.28 3.47 32.98
N GLU A 40 -37.28 4.35 33.05
CA GLU A 40 -38.64 3.97 33.49
C GLU A 40 -39.62 3.77 32.31
N LEU A 41 -39.67 4.71 31.37
CA LEU A 41 -40.70 4.71 30.30
C LEU A 41 -40.32 3.81 29.12
N GLU A 42 -39.04 3.77 28.76
CA GLU A 42 -38.55 2.92 27.66
C GLU A 42 -38.08 1.54 28.08
N GLY A 43 -37.91 1.28 29.39
CA GLY A 43 -37.44 0.00 29.92
C GLY A 43 -36.13 -0.47 29.29
N LEU A 44 -35.19 0.43 28.99
CA LEU A 44 -33.94 0.05 28.32
C LEU A 44 -33.01 -0.82 29.17
N THR A 45 -33.29 -0.94 30.47
CA THR A 45 -32.65 -1.91 31.38
C THR A 45 -33.30 -3.28 31.35
N THR A 46 -34.42 -3.46 30.63
CA THR A 46 -35.17 -4.74 30.53
C THR A 46 -35.17 -5.32 29.12
N ARG A 47 -34.44 -4.73 28.17
CA ARG A 47 -34.24 -5.25 26.81
C ARG A 47 -32.76 -5.20 26.42
N PHE A 48 -32.29 -6.18 25.64
CA PHE A 48 -30.94 -6.09 25.08
C PHE A 48 -30.82 -4.85 24.20
N ARG A 49 -29.60 -4.32 24.13
CA ARG A 49 -29.29 -3.28 23.17
C ARG A 49 -29.54 -3.78 21.73
N SER A 50 -30.14 -2.94 20.89
CA SER A 50 -30.62 -3.36 19.56
C SER A 50 -29.50 -3.78 18.61
N ASP A 51 -28.31 -3.25 18.81
CA ASP A 51 -27.07 -3.45 18.05
C ASP A 51 -26.19 -4.59 18.59
N LEU A 52 -26.61 -5.29 19.66
CA LEU A 52 -25.92 -6.48 20.16
C LEU A 52 -26.10 -7.66 19.16
N PRO A 53 -25.02 -8.33 18.71
CA PRO A 53 -25.12 -9.45 17.76
C PRO A 53 -25.99 -10.61 18.28
N ASP A 54 -26.72 -11.28 17.38
CA ASP A 54 -27.63 -12.39 17.73
C ASP A 54 -26.88 -13.62 18.30
N ASP A 55 -25.65 -13.85 17.87
CA ASP A 55 -24.78 -14.91 18.42
C ASP A 55 -24.42 -14.62 19.88
N SER A 56 -24.08 -13.37 20.22
CA SER A 56 -23.80 -12.94 21.60
C SER A 56 -25.04 -13.00 22.47
N ARG A 57 -26.21 -12.60 21.95
CA ARG A 57 -27.51 -12.76 22.65
C ARG A 57 -27.76 -14.23 22.99
N SER A 58 -27.58 -15.12 22.01
CA SER A 58 -27.76 -16.57 22.18
C SER A 58 -26.78 -17.14 23.21
N SER A 59 -25.51 -16.74 23.14
CA SER A 59 -24.45 -17.13 24.11
C SER A 59 -24.80 -16.72 25.55
N ILE A 60 -25.26 -15.48 25.75
CA ILE A 60 -25.66 -14.94 27.05
C ILE A 60 -26.88 -15.69 27.61
N ILE A 61 -27.91 -15.91 26.79
CA ILE A 61 -29.13 -16.62 27.19
C ILE A 61 -28.79 -18.06 27.58
N ASP A 62 -28.04 -18.78 26.75
CA ASP A 62 -27.62 -20.15 27.01
C ASP A 62 -26.82 -20.26 28.31
N ARG A 63 -25.95 -19.29 28.59
CA ARG A 63 -25.19 -19.22 29.84
C ARG A 63 -26.09 -18.96 31.04
N THR A 64 -27.01 -18.00 30.93
CA THR A 64 -27.96 -17.65 31.99
C THR A 64 -28.84 -18.85 32.38
N ILE A 65 -29.30 -19.63 31.38
CA ILE A 65 -30.08 -20.86 31.62
C ILE A 65 -29.25 -21.92 32.35
N ARG A 66 -27.96 -22.07 32.01
CA ARG A 66 -27.05 -23.02 32.67
C ARG A 66 -26.77 -22.67 34.12
N GLU A 67 -26.65 -21.39 34.45
CA GLU A 67 -26.30 -20.91 35.78
C GLU A 67 -27.49 -20.83 36.74
N CYS A 68 -28.71 -20.66 36.21
CA CYS A 68 -29.93 -20.51 36.99
C CYS A 68 -31.09 -21.29 36.35
N GLU A 69 -31.38 -22.49 36.86
CA GLU A 69 -32.48 -23.33 36.37
C GLU A 69 -33.86 -22.65 36.51
N LYS A 70 -34.02 -21.77 37.50
CA LYS A 70 -35.23 -20.95 37.72
C LYS A 70 -35.41 -19.84 36.67
N CYS A 71 -34.34 -19.44 35.99
CA CYS A 71 -34.33 -18.38 35.00
C CYS A 71 -34.74 -18.88 33.60
N ARG A 72 -35.03 -20.19 33.45
CA ARG A 72 -35.40 -20.82 32.17
C ARG A 72 -36.69 -20.30 31.55
N HIS A 73 -37.61 -19.77 32.36
CA HIS A 73 -38.91 -19.27 31.88
C HIS A 73 -38.82 -17.89 31.23
N ASP A 74 -37.88 -17.06 31.68
CA ASP A 74 -37.61 -15.72 31.12
C ASP A 74 -36.12 -15.34 31.34
N PRO A 75 -35.20 -15.92 30.55
CA PRO A 75 -33.77 -15.79 30.77
C PRO A 75 -33.23 -14.40 30.43
N GLU A 76 -33.83 -13.71 29.44
CA GLU A 76 -33.41 -12.38 29.03
C GLU A 76 -33.69 -11.35 30.12
N SER A 77 -34.95 -11.25 30.60
CA SER A 77 -35.30 -10.30 31.66
C SER A 77 -34.54 -10.58 32.95
N ALA A 78 -34.33 -11.87 33.28
CA ALA A 78 -33.56 -12.27 34.45
C ALA A 78 -32.09 -11.83 34.36
N TYR A 79 -31.46 -11.99 33.19
CA TYR A 79 -30.10 -11.53 32.95
C TYR A 79 -30.00 -10.01 33.10
N LEU A 80 -30.81 -9.26 32.37
CA LEU A 80 -30.72 -7.79 32.30
C LEU A 80 -31.03 -7.12 33.64
N HIS A 81 -32.06 -7.60 34.35
CA HIS A 81 -32.40 -7.09 35.68
C HIS A 81 -31.27 -7.31 36.69
N ASN A 82 -30.68 -8.50 36.70
CA ASN A 82 -29.58 -8.81 37.59
C ASN A 82 -28.30 -8.07 37.18
N LEU A 83 -28.06 -7.90 35.88
CA LEU A 83 -26.92 -7.16 35.36
C LEU A 83 -26.99 -5.69 35.79
N TRP A 84 -28.15 -5.04 35.64
CA TRP A 84 -28.35 -3.65 36.06
C TRP A 84 -28.08 -3.46 37.56
N LYS A 85 -28.64 -4.34 38.40
CA LYS A 85 -28.38 -4.34 39.85
C LYS A 85 -26.91 -4.55 40.17
N SER A 86 -26.24 -5.42 39.44
CA SER A 86 -24.81 -5.72 39.62
C SER A 86 -23.94 -4.53 39.18
N SER A 87 -24.30 -3.83 38.11
CA SER A 87 -23.64 -2.59 37.68
C SER A 87 -23.77 -1.48 38.72
N LEU A 88 -24.96 -1.29 39.30
CA LEU A 88 -25.16 -0.34 40.41
C LEU A 88 -24.31 -0.71 41.64
N ALA A 89 -24.30 -2.00 42.01
CA ALA A 89 -23.52 -2.49 43.13
C ALA A 89 -22.00 -2.31 42.94
N ALA A 90 -21.48 -2.64 41.74
CA ALA A 90 -20.07 -2.45 41.39
C ALA A 90 -19.65 -0.97 41.45
N CYS A 91 -20.56 -0.06 41.05
CA CYS A 91 -20.35 1.38 41.17
C CYS A 91 -20.62 1.94 42.57
N GLN A 92 -21.09 1.14 43.53
CA GLN A 92 -21.50 1.54 44.89
C GLN A 92 -22.63 2.59 44.89
N LEU A 93 -23.58 2.47 43.97
CA LEU A 93 -24.67 3.43 43.77
C LEU A 93 -26.01 2.87 44.25
N SER A 94 -26.91 3.77 44.67
CA SER A 94 -28.29 3.42 45.01
C SER A 94 -29.16 3.46 43.77
N ASP A 95 -30.12 2.54 43.66
CA ASP A 95 -31.05 2.49 42.54
C ASP A 95 -31.98 3.72 42.57
N PRO A 96 -31.91 4.63 41.58
CA PRO A 96 -32.68 5.87 41.56
C PRO A 96 -34.20 5.62 41.45
N VAL A 97 -34.61 4.44 40.97
CA VAL A 97 -36.02 4.08 40.79
C VAL A 97 -36.66 3.60 42.11
N SER A 98 -35.85 3.21 43.10
CA SER A 98 -36.33 2.60 44.35
C SER A 98 -36.60 3.61 45.49
N GLY A 99 -36.32 4.91 45.30
CA GLY A 99 -36.13 5.88 46.39
C GLY A 99 -36.91 7.21 46.36
N LEU A 100 -38.02 7.35 45.63
CA LEU A 100 -38.83 8.57 45.67
C LEU A 100 -40.08 8.42 46.57
N PRO A 101 -40.27 9.25 47.61
CA PRO A 101 -41.54 9.40 48.30
C PRO A 101 -42.54 10.18 47.44
N SER A 102 -43.82 9.82 47.58
CA SER A 102 -44.97 10.66 47.21
C SER A 102 -44.76 12.13 47.61
N PHE A 103 -45.05 13.04 46.67
CA PHE A 103 -45.09 14.50 46.82
C PHE A 103 -45.34 15.00 48.25
N HIS A 104 -44.28 15.37 48.98
CA HIS A 104 -44.32 16.40 50.03
C HIS A 104 -42.93 17.03 50.24
N ALA A 105 -42.95 18.30 50.66
CA ALA A 105 -41.88 19.31 50.65
C ALA A 105 -40.56 18.94 51.37
N PRO A 106 -39.43 19.62 51.06
CA PRO A 106 -38.10 19.20 51.51
C PRO A 106 -37.79 19.60 52.97
N ASP A 107 -37.09 18.70 53.67
CA ASP A 107 -36.54 18.89 55.01
C ASP A 107 -35.05 19.34 54.93
N PRO A 108 -34.64 20.48 55.49
CA PRO A 108 -33.29 21.02 55.33
C PRO A 108 -32.37 20.47 56.45
N GLY A 109 -31.68 19.36 56.19
CA GLY A 109 -30.89 18.75 57.26
C GLY A 109 -29.91 17.64 56.89
N ARG A 110 -29.27 17.65 55.71
CA ARG A 110 -28.10 16.79 55.46
C ARG A 110 -27.02 17.51 54.67
N SER A 111 -26.01 17.99 55.40
CA SER A 111 -24.70 18.34 54.83
C SER A 111 -23.98 17.06 54.45
N ALA A 112 -23.84 16.80 53.15
CA ALA A 112 -22.91 15.82 52.62
C ALA A 112 -21.62 16.57 52.24
N ASN A 113 -20.50 16.18 52.86
CA ASN A 113 -19.17 16.64 52.51
C ASN A 113 -18.87 16.28 51.05
N ALA A 114 -19.03 17.24 50.15
CA ALA A 114 -18.54 17.15 48.78
C ALA A 114 -17.02 17.37 48.80
N SER A 115 -16.24 16.29 48.88
CA SER A 115 -14.87 16.31 48.37
C SER A 115 -14.98 16.36 46.84
N GLY A 116 -14.95 17.57 46.29
CA GLY A 116 -14.95 17.78 44.84
C GLY A 116 -13.80 17.02 44.20
N TYR A 117 -14.12 16.05 43.34
CA TYR A 117 -13.18 15.49 42.39
C TYR A 117 -12.77 16.62 41.44
N LYS A 118 -11.68 17.32 41.75
CA LYS A 118 -10.95 18.11 40.76
C LYS A 118 -10.24 17.11 39.86
N VAL A 119 -10.80 16.86 38.67
CA VAL A 119 -10.04 16.24 37.59
C VAL A 119 -8.82 17.14 37.38
N ALA A 120 -7.62 16.62 37.68
CA ALA A 120 -6.39 17.35 37.42
C ALA A 120 -6.27 17.51 35.90
N LEU A 121 -6.38 18.75 35.41
CA LEU A 121 -6.14 19.04 34.00
C LEU A 121 -4.70 18.64 33.67
N VAL A 122 -4.55 17.68 32.76
CA VAL A 122 -3.27 17.39 32.15
C VAL A 122 -2.91 18.60 31.28
N PRO A 123 -1.75 19.25 31.50
CA PRO A 123 -1.33 20.38 30.67
C PRO A 123 -1.30 19.98 29.21
N VAL A 124 -1.81 20.86 28.34
CA VAL A 124 -1.68 20.69 26.90
C VAL A 124 -0.20 20.77 26.55
N ASP A 125 0.29 19.77 25.82
CA ASP A 125 1.64 19.69 25.28
C ASP A 125 1.57 19.19 23.84
N LEU A 126 2.56 19.58 23.02
CA LEU A 126 2.72 19.08 21.66
C LEU A 126 3.12 17.58 21.73
N PRO A 127 2.33 16.66 21.16
CA PRO A 127 2.68 15.24 21.13
C PRO A 127 4.02 15.00 20.42
N MET A 128 4.82 14.05 20.93
CA MET A 128 6.15 13.73 20.37
C MET A 128 6.10 13.21 18.93
N ASP A 129 4.95 12.71 18.49
CA ASP A 129 4.70 12.17 17.16
C ASP A 129 4.10 13.19 16.18
N ARG A 130 3.97 14.48 16.56
CA ARG A 130 3.35 15.53 15.73
C ARG A 130 4.28 16.72 15.50
N THR A 131 4.10 17.38 14.35
CA THR A 131 4.65 18.73 14.12
C THR A 131 3.64 19.78 14.59
N MET A 132 4.03 21.07 14.65
CA MET A 132 3.08 22.14 14.99
C MET A 132 1.95 22.24 13.97
N GLY A 133 2.24 22.09 12.67
CA GLY A 133 1.21 22.08 11.63
C GLY A 133 0.22 20.92 11.81
N ASP A 134 0.73 19.70 12.03
CA ASP A 134 -0.08 18.49 12.27
C ASP A 134 -0.96 18.62 13.52
N TRP A 135 -0.40 19.18 14.59
CA TRP A 135 -1.13 19.45 15.82
C TRP A 135 -2.24 20.49 15.62
N LEU A 136 -1.95 21.62 14.95
CA LEU A 136 -2.94 22.65 14.67
C LEU A 136 -4.06 22.16 13.75
N ASP A 137 -3.74 21.38 12.72
CA ASP A 137 -4.74 20.76 11.83
C ASP A 137 -5.71 19.88 12.64
N SER A 138 -5.19 19.10 13.59
CA SER A 138 -6.03 18.24 14.43
C SER A 138 -6.93 18.98 15.42
N GLU A 139 -6.45 20.09 16.00
CA GLU A 139 -7.20 20.84 17.01
C GLU A 139 -8.19 21.84 16.40
N THR A 140 -7.94 22.29 15.16
CA THR A 140 -8.67 23.43 14.56
C THR A 140 -9.35 23.09 13.24
N GLY A 141 -9.05 21.94 12.65
CA GLY A 141 -9.52 21.57 11.31
C GLY A 141 -8.83 22.34 10.19
N SER A 142 -7.70 23.01 10.45
CA SER A 142 -6.87 23.60 9.39
C SER A 142 -6.27 22.53 8.47
N VAL A 143 -5.75 22.95 7.32
CA VAL A 143 -5.16 22.08 6.30
C VAL A 143 -3.71 22.47 5.99
N LEU A 144 -2.96 22.87 7.02
CA LEU A 144 -1.58 23.34 6.91
C LEU A 144 -0.67 22.27 6.29
N VAL A 145 -0.71 21.04 6.81
CA VAL A 145 0.17 19.97 6.34
C VAL A 145 -0.14 19.60 4.89
N GLU A 146 -1.41 19.52 4.51
CA GLU A 146 -1.82 19.26 3.12
C GLU A 146 -1.37 20.37 2.16
N THR A 147 -1.49 21.63 2.59
CA THR A 147 -1.05 22.78 1.80
C THR A 147 0.47 22.79 1.63
N ILE A 148 1.23 22.56 2.71
CA ILE A 148 2.69 22.41 2.66
C ILE A 148 3.07 21.25 1.73
N ASN A 149 2.40 20.10 1.84
CA ASN A 149 2.64 18.95 0.98
C ASN A 149 2.44 19.28 -0.49
N THR A 150 1.34 19.95 -0.82
CA THR A 150 1.02 20.35 -2.20
C THR A 150 2.10 21.27 -2.77
N HIS A 151 2.57 22.24 -1.99
CA HIS A 151 3.65 23.14 -2.40
C HIS A 151 5.00 22.43 -2.53
N MET A 152 5.33 21.51 -1.62
CA MET A 152 6.54 20.70 -1.72
C MET A 152 6.52 19.81 -2.96
N ILE A 153 5.40 19.14 -3.26
CA ILE A 153 5.25 18.29 -4.45
C ILE A 153 5.50 19.09 -5.73
N LYS A 154 4.96 20.31 -5.82
CA LYS A 154 5.20 21.23 -6.94
C LYS A 154 6.70 21.47 -7.16
N TRP A 155 7.42 21.86 -6.11
CA TRP A 155 8.85 22.18 -6.21
C TRP A 155 9.72 20.96 -6.49
N ILE A 156 9.47 19.86 -5.78
CA ILE A 156 10.27 18.64 -5.94
C ILE A 156 10.03 18.05 -7.33
N GLY A 157 8.78 17.97 -7.79
CA GLY A 157 8.44 17.45 -9.11
C GLY A 157 9.11 18.24 -10.24
N ALA A 158 9.16 19.57 -10.13
CA ALA A 158 9.88 20.39 -11.11
C ALA A 158 11.41 20.20 -11.04
N PHE A 159 11.97 19.99 -9.85
CA PHE A 159 13.40 19.83 -9.65
C PHE A 159 13.92 18.47 -10.14
N VAL A 160 13.21 17.39 -9.80
CA VAL A 160 13.65 16.03 -10.13
C VAL A 160 13.29 15.59 -11.55
N ASP A 161 12.65 16.45 -12.34
CA ASP A 161 12.28 16.13 -13.71
C ASP A 161 13.52 15.81 -14.57
N GLU A 162 13.53 14.60 -15.14
CA GLU A 162 14.63 14.08 -15.95
C GLU A 162 14.38 14.26 -17.46
N GLY A 163 13.68 15.34 -17.85
CA GLY A 163 13.44 15.70 -19.26
C GLY A 163 12.06 15.29 -19.79
N VAL A 164 11.11 15.00 -18.91
CA VAL A 164 9.72 14.72 -19.31
C VAL A 164 8.96 16.03 -19.54
N ALA A 165 9.18 17.02 -18.67
CA ALA A 165 8.61 18.34 -18.82
C ALA A 165 9.23 19.08 -20.02
N GLY A 166 8.38 19.73 -20.82
CA GLY A 166 8.86 20.53 -21.96
C GLY A 166 9.74 21.72 -21.54
N TRP A 167 9.56 22.21 -20.31
CA TRP A 167 10.35 23.28 -19.69
C TRP A 167 10.99 22.76 -18.39
N SER A 168 12.31 22.89 -18.30
CA SER A 168 13.08 22.51 -17.10
C SER A 168 13.10 23.63 -16.05
N MET A 169 13.19 23.26 -14.78
CA MET A 169 13.39 24.22 -13.68
C MET A 169 14.72 24.98 -13.85
N PRO A 170 14.72 26.33 -13.87
CA PRO A 170 15.94 27.11 -13.91
C PRO A 170 16.82 26.89 -12.67
N SER A 171 18.13 27.05 -12.82
CA SER A 171 19.12 27.01 -11.72
C SER A 171 19.18 25.69 -10.93
N ARG A 172 18.59 24.59 -11.44
CA ARG A 172 18.58 23.27 -10.79
C ARG A 172 19.98 22.64 -10.59
N ASP A 173 20.96 23.08 -11.38
CA ASP A 173 22.38 22.72 -11.27
C ASP A 173 23.01 23.19 -9.94
N LYS A 174 22.44 24.22 -9.31
CA LYS A 174 22.89 24.74 -8.02
C LYS A 174 22.38 23.93 -6.81
N GLY A 175 21.55 22.92 -7.05
CA GLY A 175 20.89 22.12 -6.03
C GLY A 175 19.50 22.64 -5.64
N PHE A 176 18.71 21.78 -4.99
CA PHE A 176 17.28 22.01 -4.73
C PHE A 176 17.00 23.28 -3.93
N TYR A 177 17.69 23.48 -2.81
CA TYR A 177 17.44 24.63 -1.94
C TYR A 177 17.80 25.95 -2.62
N ALA A 178 18.95 26.00 -3.31
CA ALA A 178 19.39 27.18 -4.03
C ALA A 178 18.44 27.56 -5.18
N ALA A 179 18.00 26.56 -5.96
CA ALA A 179 17.05 26.75 -7.04
C ALA A 179 15.68 27.21 -6.53
N TRP A 180 15.19 26.62 -5.43
CA TRP A 180 13.96 27.05 -4.76
C TRP A 180 14.08 28.50 -4.28
N ARG A 181 15.17 28.87 -3.58
CA ARG A 181 15.38 30.22 -3.04
C ARG A 181 15.34 31.29 -4.13
N GLU A 182 15.96 31.01 -5.28
CA GLU A 182 16.01 31.92 -6.43
C GLU A 182 14.64 32.12 -7.09
N LEU A 183 13.83 31.06 -7.16
CA LEU A 183 12.57 31.06 -7.90
C LEU A 183 11.34 31.39 -7.03
N ALA A 184 11.37 31.04 -5.75
CA ALA A 184 10.21 31.14 -4.87
C ALA A 184 9.79 32.60 -4.57
N GLU A 185 10.71 33.57 -4.64
CA GLU A 185 10.36 35.00 -4.50
C GLU A 185 9.42 35.46 -5.63
N GLY A 186 9.59 34.92 -6.84
CA GLY A 186 8.80 35.23 -8.03
C GLY A 186 7.50 34.43 -8.16
N ASP A 187 7.29 33.42 -7.31
CA ASP A 187 6.15 32.51 -7.39
C ASP A 187 4.85 33.14 -6.84
N LEU A 188 3.89 33.41 -7.73
CA LEU A 188 2.61 33.98 -7.35
C LEU A 188 1.77 33.05 -6.47
N SER A 189 1.93 31.72 -6.61
CA SER A 189 1.15 30.77 -5.80
C SER A 189 1.52 30.84 -4.32
N GLY A 190 2.77 31.17 -3.98
CA GLY A 190 3.22 31.39 -2.61
C GLY A 190 2.51 32.54 -1.88
N ARG A 191 1.97 33.52 -2.62
CA ARG A 191 1.28 34.69 -2.02
C ARG A 191 -0.04 34.36 -1.36
N PHE A 192 -0.66 33.23 -1.72
CA PHE A 192 -1.95 32.80 -1.18
C PHE A 192 -1.81 31.84 0.01
N LEU A 193 -0.58 31.56 0.45
CA LEU A 193 -0.30 30.66 1.58
C LEU A 193 -0.61 31.28 2.95
N GLY A 194 -0.94 32.57 3.01
CA GLY A 194 -1.19 33.27 4.26
C GLY A 194 0.06 33.47 5.13
N ILE A 195 1.26 33.39 4.54
CA ILE A 195 2.52 33.65 5.23
C ILE A 195 2.73 35.17 5.37
N PRO A 196 2.87 35.70 6.60
CA PRO A 196 3.07 37.13 6.82
C PRO A 196 4.46 37.56 6.33
N ASP A 197 4.55 38.78 5.78
CA ASP A 197 5.79 39.41 5.31
C ASP A 197 6.67 38.51 4.41
N LEU A 198 6.02 37.67 3.58
CA LEU A 198 6.68 36.62 2.79
C LEU A 198 7.88 37.12 1.97
N ARG A 199 7.78 38.32 1.38
CA ARG A 199 8.87 38.93 0.60
C ARG A 199 10.10 39.23 1.46
N GLN A 200 9.89 39.75 2.68
CA GLN A 200 10.98 39.99 3.61
C GLN A 200 11.61 38.67 4.07
N LYS A 201 10.77 37.67 4.38
CA LYS A 201 11.24 36.33 4.77
C LYS A 201 12.13 35.68 3.69
N PHE A 202 11.84 35.88 2.40
CA PHE A 202 12.72 35.44 1.31
C PHE A 202 14.05 36.21 1.28
N GLY A 203 14.04 37.52 1.54
CA GLY A 203 15.26 38.32 1.65
C GLY A 203 16.17 37.93 2.83
N ASP A 204 15.60 37.36 3.88
CA ASP A 204 16.31 36.92 5.10
C ASP A 204 16.82 35.47 5.03
N LEU A 205 16.71 34.80 3.88
CA LEU A 205 17.18 33.43 3.68
C LEU A 205 18.71 33.35 3.50
N SER A 206 19.36 32.55 4.34
CA SER A 206 20.79 32.23 4.19
C SER A 206 21.01 31.37 2.94
N GLU A 207 22.23 31.39 2.42
CA GLU A 207 22.67 30.49 1.35
C GLU A 207 22.80 29.04 1.84
N ALA A 208 23.09 28.85 3.14
CA ALA A 208 23.28 27.54 3.76
C ALA A 208 21.94 26.96 4.26
N PRO A 209 21.48 25.80 3.75
CA PRO A 209 20.21 25.19 4.15
C PRO A 209 20.18 24.77 5.63
N GLU A 210 21.30 24.35 6.21
CA GLU A 210 21.43 23.97 7.62
C GLU A 210 21.20 25.14 8.58
N GLU A 211 21.62 26.34 8.20
CA GLU A 211 21.40 27.55 9.01
C GLU A 211 19.92 27.93 9.02
N MET A 212 19.25 27.84 7.86
CA MET A 212 17.82 28.12 7.77
C MET A 212 16.97 27.06 8.47
N LEU A 213 17.35 25.78 8.38
CA LEU A 213 16.68 24.72 9.13
C LEU A 213 16.74 24.98 10.64
N CYS A 214 17.92 25.31 11.18
CA CYS A 214 18.08 25.64 12.59
C CYS A 214 17.27 26.89 12.96
N LYS A 215 17.35 27.96 12.14
CA LYS A 215 16.61 29.21 12.36
C LYS A 215 15.11 28.97 12.47
N HIS A 216 14.51 28.18 11.58
CA HIS A 216 13.07 27.93 11.64
C HIS A 216 12.63 27.09 12.84
N LEU A 217 13.45 26.14 13.29
CA LEU A 217 13.19 25.40 14.54
C LEU A 217 13.26 26.35 15.76
N GLU A 218 14.19 27.31 15.74
CA GLU A 218 14.33 28.34 16.77
C GLU A 218 13.20 29.38 16.73
N ASP A 219 12.77 29.82 15.55
CA ASP A 219 11.64 30.73 15.34
C ASP A 219 10.34 30.14 15.90
N LEU A 220 10.10 28.84 15.63
CA LEU A 220 8.98 28.07 16.20
C LEU A 220 9.15 27.78 17.69
N LYS A 221 10.37 27.97 18.24
CA LYS A 221 10.77 27.64 19.62
C LYS A 221 10.56 26.16 19.98
N ILE A 222 10.91 25.26 19.07
CA ILE A 222 10.90 23.82 19.33
C ILE A 222 12.10 23.46 20.23
N PRO A 223 11.90 22.81 21.40
CA PRO A 223 12.99 22.37 22.26
C PRO A 223 13.96 21.43 21.53
N LYS A 224 15.26 21.58 21.76
CA LYS A 224 16.30 20.80 21.06
C LYS A 224 16.16 19.30 21.25
N GLU A 225 15.64 18.88 22.40
CA GLU A 225 15.38 17.47 22.73
C GLU A 225 14.31 16.85 21.81
N ARG A 226 13.45 17.68 21.21
CA ARG A 226 12.37 17.24 20.30
C ARG A 226 12.76 17.29 18.82
N TRP A 227 13.89 17.89 18.46
CA TRP A 227 14.26 18.12 17.06
C TRP A 227 14.31 16.84 16.24
N GLN A 228 14.88 15.75 16.79
CA GLN A 228 14.96 14.48 16.08
C GLN A 228 13.55 13.94 15.72
N TYR A 229 12.64 13.91 16.68
CA TYR A 229 11.26 13.44 16.46
C TYR A 229 10.51 14.37 15.50
N TYR A 230 10.66 15.67 15.67
CA TYR A 230 10.03 16.70 14.86
C TYR A 230 10.44 16.61 13.38
N LEU A 231 11.74 16.53 13.09
CA LEU A 231 12.27 16.37 11.73
C LEU A 231 11.91 15.02 11.13
N SER A 232 11.92 13.94 11.93
CA SER A 232 11.50 12.61 11.48
C SER A 232 10.02 12.62 11.05
N ARG A 233 9.16 13.33 11.79
CA ARG A 233 7.75 13.49 11.43
C ARG A 233 7.59 14.26 10.13
N HIS A 234 8.37 15.32 9.91
CA HIS A 234 8.36 16.05 8.62
C HIS A 234 8.72 15.15 7.42
N LEU A 235 9.75 14.31 7.55
CA LEU A 235 10.12 13.36 6.49
C LEU A 235 9.02 12.33 6.24
N ALA A 236 8.32 11.90 7.29
CA ALA A 236 7.23 10.93 7.18
C ALA A 236 5.94 11.51 6.57
N GLN A 237 5.79 12.84 6.48
CA GLN A 237 4.59 13.49 5.90
C GLN A 237 4.54 13.43 4.36
N LEU A 238 5.65 13.07 3.68
CA LEU A 238 5.71 12.81 2.23
C LEU A 238 6.60 11.57 1.93
N PRO A 239 6.18 10.35 2.33
CA PRO A 239 7.06 9.17 2.41
C PRO A 239 7.64 8.70 1.07
N GLY A 240 6.94 8.91 -0.06
CA GLY A 240 7.46 8.61 -1.39
C GLY A 240 8.57 9.58 -1.83
N TRP A 241 8.31 10.88 -1.73
CA TRP A 241 9.27 11.92 -2.12
C TRP A 241 10.49 11.96 -1.20
N ALA A 242 10.30 11.92 0.12
CA ALA A 242 11.40 11.91 1.08
C ALA A 242 12.26 10.63 0.92
N GLY A 243 11.63 9.48 0.66
CA GLY A 243 12.33 8.23 0.35
C GLY A 243 13.15 8.32 -0.93
N PHE A 244 12.60 8.87 -2.01
CA PHE A 244 13.32 9.08 -3.27
C PHE A 244 14.50 10.05 -3.12
N ILE A 245 14.32 11.15 -2.39
CA ILE A 245 15.38 12.12 -2.09
C ILE A 245 16.51 11.48 -1.29
N ARG A 246 16.17 10.66 -0.28
CA ARG A 246 17.15 9.89 0.49
C ARG A 246 17.89 8.89 -0.40
N TRP A 247 17.16 8.13 -1.22
CA TRP A 247 17.78 7.19 -2.18
C TRP A 247 18.76 7.91 -3.10
N ARG A 248 18.38 9.06 -3.69
CA ARG A 248 19.28 9.87 -4.52
C ARG A 248 20.52 10.34 -3.76
N SER A 249 20.36 10.79 -2.52
CA SER A 249 21.48 11.20 -1.66
C SER A 249 22.46 10.05 -1.39
N ASP A 250 21.96 8.82 -1.25
CA ASP A 250 22.78 7.63 -1.01
C ASP A 250 23.45 7.11 -2.31
N HIS A 251 22.93 7.47 -3.50
CA HIS A 251 23.39 7.00 -4.81
C HIS A 251 24.13 8.11 -5.58
N THR A 252 25.31 8.52 -5.11
CA THR A 252 26.13 9.59 -5.72
C THR A 252 26.62 9.28 -7.15
N GLY A 253 26.60 8.01 -7.56
CA GLY A 253 26.88 7.57 -8.92
C GLY A 253 25.72 7.79 -9.91
N TYR A 254 24.52 8.13 -9.43
CA TYR A 254 23.35 8.34 -10.29
C TYR A 254 23.51 9.61 -11.13
N PRO A 255 23.42 9.56 -12.48
CA PRO A 255 23.72 10.71 -13.33
C PRO A 255 22.93 11.98 -12.99
N ALA A 256 21.62 11.86 -12.72
CA ALA A 256 20.82 13.03 -12.37
C ALA A 256 21.21 13.62 -11.01
N GLN A 257 21.71 12.82 -10.07
CA GLN A 257 22.21 13.31 -8.78
C GLN A 257 23.53 14.07 -8.92
N GLN A 258 24.40 13.65 -9.83
CA GLN A 258 25.66 14.36 -10.10
C GLN A 258 25.42 15.74 -10.72
N HIS A 259 24.42 15.85 -11.59
CA HIS A 259 24.11 17.11 -12.27
C HIS A 259 23.21 18.03 -11.43
N TYR A 260 22.25 17.47 -10.68
CA TYR A 260 21.19 18.22 -9.99
C TYR A 260 21.01 17.70 -8.55
N PRO A 261 21.89 18.08 -7.60
CA PRO A 261 21.92 17.47 -6.27
C PRO A 261 20.73 17.86 -5.39
N ILE A 262 20.14 16.86 -4.73
CA ILE A 262 19.13 17.03 -3.67
C ILE A 262 19.37 16.02 -2.54
N ASP A 263 19.10 16.43 -1.32
CA ASP A 263 19.24 15.62 -0.11
C ASP A 263 18.15 15.95 0.93
N PRO A 264 17.99 15.13 1.98
CA PRO A 264 16.98 15.37 3.01
C PRO A 264 17.13 16.71 3.76
N LEU A 265 18.34 17.27 3.87
CA LEU A 265 18.59 18.54 4.53
C LEU A 265 17.99 19.71 3.72
N GLN A 266 18.28 19.76 2.42
CA GLN A 266 17.71 20.76 1.52
C GLN A 266 16.18 20.67 1.47
N TYR A 267 15.64 19.44 1.45
CA TYR A 267 14.20 19.21 1.52
C TYR A 267 13.58 19.76 2.82
N LEU A 268 14.19 19.45 3.98
CA LEU A 268 13.68 19.87 5.28
C LEU A 268 13.77 21.39 5.47
N ALA A 269 14.82 22.03 4.99
CA ALA A 269 14.98 23.48 5.06
C ALA A 269 13.80 24.20 4.38
N VAL A 270 13.45 23.79 3.16
CA VAL A 270 12.30 24.35 2.41
C VAL A 270 10.98 24.03 3.11
N ARG A 271 10.81 22.80 3.59
CA ARG A 271 9.56 22.38 4.26
C ARG A 271 9.30 23.17 5.54
N LEU A 272 10.32 23.36 6.37
CA LEU A 272 10.23 24.11 7.63
C LEU A 272 10.00 25.60 7.42
N PHE A 273 10.53 26.18 6.33
CA PHE A 273 10.19 27.56 5.95
C PHE A 273 8.67 27.72 5.79
N TYR A 274 8.04 26.81 5.05
CA TYR A 274 6.59 26.85 4.85
C TYR A 274 5.82 26.59 6.14
N GLU A 275 6.20 25.60 6.96
CA GLU A 275 5.53 25.38 8.25
C GLU A 275 5.65 26.59 9.16
N SER A 276 6.86 27.12 9.38
CA SER A 276 7.11 28.27 10.25
C SER A 276 6.29 29.49 9.81
N GLY A 277 6.29 29.81 8.52
CA GLY A 277 5.52 30.93 7.98
C GLY A 277 4.01 30.74 8.08
N MET A 278 3.49 29.55 7.79
CA MET A 278 2.06 29.30 7.78
C MET A 278 1.48 29.15 9.20
N VAL A 279 2.22 28.52 10.12
CA VAL A 279 1.86 28.47 11.54
C VAL A 279 1.78 29.88 12.11
N GLU A 280 2.76 30.73 11.82
CA GLU A 280 2.72 32.13 12.22
C GLU A 280 1.50 32.88 11.66
N GLY A 281 1.24 32.74 10.36
CA GLY A 281 0.09 33.37 9.71
C GLY A 281 -1.25 32.92 10.26
N LEU A 282 -1.43 31.62 10.52
CA LEU A 282 -2.64 31.07 11.13
C LEU A 282 -2.83 31.61 12.55
N CYS A 283 -1.77 31.55 13.37
CA CYS A 283 -1.85 31.98 14.77
C CYS A 283 -2.17 33.47 14.93
N GLN A 284 -1.59 34.31 14.06
CA GLN A 284 -1.88 35.74 14.05
C GLN A 284 -3.32 36.02 13.59
N ARG A 285 -3.81 35.32 12.57
CA ARG A 285 -5.14 35.53 12.01
C ARG A 285 -6.26 35.06 12.93
N GLU A 286 -6.15 33.86 13.49
CA GLU A 286 -7.24 33.23 14.27
C GLU A 286 -7.22 33.67 15.74
N TRP A 287 -6.04 33.82 16.34
CA TRP A 287 -5.91 34.06 17.79
C TRP A 287 -5.13 35.32 18.16
N GLY A 288 -4.53 36.03 17.21
CA GLY A 288 -3.71 37.21 17.48
C GLY A 288 -2.45 36.91 18.30
N ILE A 289 -1.98 35.66 18.30
CA ILE A 289 -0.79 35.23 19.04
C ILE A 289 0.38 34.95 18.10
N LYS A 290 1.59 34.90 18.66
CA LYS A 290 2.78 34.48 17.91
C LYS A 290 2.71 32.98 17.61
N GLY A 291 3.09 32.57 16.40
CA GLY A 291 3.18 31.16 15.99
C GLY A 291 4.38 30.41 16.58
N THR A 292 4.54 30.46 17.90
CA THR A 292 5.61 29.75 18.63
C THR A 292 5.01 28.72 19.55
N LEU A 293 5.67 27.58 19.76
CA LEU A 293 5.16 26.52 20.63
C LEU A 293 4.76 27.03 22.03
N PRO A 294 5.59 27.81 22.76
CA PRO A 294 5.19 28.30 24.08
C PRO A 294 3.93 29.18 24.09
N ALA A 295 3.72 29.99 23.04
CA ALA A 295 2.55 30.85 22.93
C ALA A 295 1.27 30.04 22.68
N LEU A 296 1.34 28.99 21.86
CA LEU A 296 0.22 28.09 21.64
C LEU A 296 -0.13 27.29 22.89
N LEU A 297 0.88 26.72 23.57
CA LEU A 297 0.65 25.99 24.82
C LEU A 297 0.00 26.89 25.88
N ALA A 298 0.44 28.14 26.01
CA ALA A 298 -0.19 29.10 26.92
C ALA A 298 -1.66 29.37 26.55
N TYR A 299 -1.92 29.61 25.26
CA TYR A 299 -3.28 29.87 24.75
C TYR A 299 -4.23 28.71 25.00
N TRP A 300 -3.86 27.47 24.63
CA TRP A 300 -4.73 26.30 24.80
C TRP A 300 -5.01 25.94 26.25
N ASN A 301 -4.01 26.09 27.14
CA ASN A 301 -4.21 25.87 28.56
C ASN A 301 -5.20 26.90 29.14
N GLU A 302 -5.10 28.17 28.74
CA GLU A 302 -6.05 29.21 29.16
C GLU A 302 -7.48 28.95 28.64
N GLN A 303 -7.64 28.48 27.39
CA GLN A 303 -8.96 28.15 26.86
C GLN A 303 -9.61 26.96 27.57
N ARG A 304 -8.86 25.88 27.87
CA ARG A 304 -9.40 24.75 28.64
C ARG A 304 -9.87 25.16 30.03
N GLU A 305 -9.12 26.04 30.71
CA GLU A 305 -9.53 26.59 32.01
C GLU A 305 -10.84 27.40 31.88
N ARG A 306 -10.99 28.19 30.81
CA ARG A 306 -12.21 28.96 30.54
C ARG A 306 -13.41 28.08 30.17
N GLU A 307 -13.23 27.08 29.32
CA GLU A 307 -14.27 26.11 28.96
C GLU A 307 -14.78 25.33 30.17
N GLN A 308 -13.87 24.95 31.08
CA GLN A 308 -14.25 24.29 32.33
C GLN A 308 -15.01 25.26 33.27
N ALA A 309 -14.65 26.54 33.28
CA ALA A 309 -15.39 27.56 34.03
C ALA A 309 -16.79 27.85 33.44
N LEU A 310 -16.93 27.77 32.11
CA LEU A 310 -18.19 28.00 31.38
C LEU A 310 -19.13 26.80 31.33
N SER A 311 -18.64 25.58 31.57
CA SER A 311 -19.46 24.36 31.67
C SER A 311 -20.13 24.19 33.05
N LEU A 312 -19.85 25.07 34.01
CA LEU A 312 -20.40 25.05 35.38
C LEU A 312 -21.77 25.75 35.65
N PRO A 313 -22.45 26.51 34.76
CA PRO A 313 -23.67 27.22 35.14
C PRO A 313 -25.02 26.56 34.78
N PHE A 314 -25.07 25.32 34.26
CA PHE A 314 -26.34 24.61 33.95
C PHE A 314 -26.60 23.36 34.80
N SER A 315 -26.06 23.29 36.01
CA SER A 315 -26.50 22.29 37.00
C SER A 315 -27.75 22.81 37.72
N HIS A 316 -28.94 22.52 37.18
CA HIS A 316 -30.08 22.31 38.07
C HIS A 316 -29.67 21.16 38.99
N ALA A 317 -29.68 21.40 40.31
CA ALA A 317 -29.27 20.47 41.35
C ALA A 317 -29.73 19.03 41.06
N THR A 318 -28.88 18.26 40.40
CA THR A 318 -29.07 16.84 40.15
C THR A 318 -28.39 16.12 41.30
N ASP A 319 -29.12 15.19 41.91
CA ASP A 319 -28.59 14.31 42.96
C ASP A 319 -27.24 13.72 42.48
N PRO A 320 -26.14 13.88 43.24
CA PRO A 320 -24.86 13.27 42.91
C PRO A 320 -24.96 11.78 42.56
N ASN A 321 -25.90 11.05 43.18
CA ASN A 321 -26.17 9.65 42.85
C ASN A 321 -26.70 9.48 41.42
N ASN A 322 -27.65 10.32 40.98
CA ASN A 322 -28.23 10.24 39.64
C ASN A 322 -27.22 10.56 38.55
N HIS A 323 -26.33 11.53 38.79
CA HIS A 323 -25.24 11.83 37.87
C HIS A 323 -24.28 10.64 37.74
N ALA A 324 -23.89 10.02 38.85
CA ALA A 324 -23.04 8.83 38.83
C ALA A 324 -23.71 7.62 38.16
N VAL A 325 -25.01 7.42 38.31
CA VAL A 325 -25.75 6.34 37.62
C VAL A 325 -25.69 6.53 36.11
N CYS A 326 -25.91 7.75 35.63
CA CYS A 326 -25.85 8.10 34.21
C CYS A 326 -24.45 7.96 33.61
N HIS A 327 -23.41 8.27 34.39
CA HIS A 327 -22.03 8.34 33.92
C HIS A 327 -21.24 7.03 34.11
N GLN A 328 -21.65 6.18 35.06
CA GLN A 328 -20.92 4.96 35.43
C GLN A 328 -21.76 3.71 35.21
N ALA A 329 -22.85 3.53 35.97
CA ALA A 329 -23.65 2.32 35.94
C ALA A 329 -24.27 2.05 34.57
N TRP A 330 -24.76 3.09 33.89
CA TRP A 330 -25.29 3.01 32.52
C TRP A 330 -24.26 2.48 31.51
N ARG A 331 -23.05 3.05 31.51
CA ARG A 331 -21.99 2.66 30.59
C ARG A 331 -21.47 1.26 30.89
N LEU A 332 -21.30 0.93 32.17
CA LEU A 332 -20.91 -0.41 32.61
C LEU A 332 -21.96 -1.45 32.22
N PHE A 333 -23.25 -1.15 32.38
CA PHE A 333 -24.36 -2.04 32.01
C PHE A 333 -24.34 -2.38 30.51
N HIS A 334 -24.11 -1.40 29.64
CA HIS A 334 -24.01 -1.65 28.20
C HIS A 334 -22.70 -2.33 27.81
N LEU A 335 -21.57 -1.89 28.37
CA LEU A 335 -20.28 -2.49 28.09
C LEU A 335 -20.26 -3.99 28.48
N ALA A 336 -20.86 -4.34 29.61
CA ALA A 336 -20.95 -5.72 30.09
C ALA A 336 -21.76 -6.63 29.17
N GLN A 337 -22.78 -6.11 28.47
CA GLN A 337 -23.53 -6.87 27.45
C GLN A 337 -22.63 -7.28 26.28
N PHE A 338 -21.84 -6.35 25.73
CA PHE A 338 -20.94 -6.65 24.61
C PHE A 338 -19.74 -7.51 25.00
N LEU A 339 -19.28 -7.40 26.25
CA LEU A 339 -18.25 -8.28 26.81
C LEU A 339 -18.80 -9.65 27.24
N GLU A 340 -20.11 -9.88 27.10
CA GLU A 340 -20.84 -11.08 27.51
C GLU A 340 -20.55 -11.48 28.98
N LEU A 341 -20.46 -10.50 29.88
CA LEU A 341 -20.18 -10.73 31.30
C LEU A 341 -21.45 -11.14 32.04
N THR A 342 -21.32 -12.08 32.96
CA THR A 342 -22.44 -12.47 33.82
C THR A 342 -22.72 -11.41 34.89
N PRO A 343 -23.96 -11.33 35.43
CA PRO A 343 -24.25 -10.42 36.53
C PRO A 343 -23.35 -10.63 37.75
N ILE A 344 -23.00 -11.88 38.06
CA ILE A 344 -22.11 -12.23 39.17
C ILE A 344 -20.70 -11.68 38.91
N GLU A 345 -20.16 -11.89 37.71
CA GLU A 345 -18.87 -11.35 37.31
C GLU A 345 -18.80 -9.83 37.41
N VAL A 346 -19.90 -9.13 37.06
CA VAL A 346 -20.00 -7.68 37.21
C VAL A 346 -20.12 -7.26 38.68
N HIS A 347 -20.88 -7.99 39.49
CA HIS A 347 -21.04 -7.72 40.92
C HIS A 347 -19.71 -7.85 41.68
N ASP A 348 -18.91 -8.85 41.31
CA ASP A 348 -17.62 -9.16 41.94
C ASP A 348 -16.47 -8.26 41.43
N LEU A 349 -16.73 -7.33 40.50
CA LEU A 349 -15.73 -6.37 40.04
C LEU A 349 -15.25 -5.48 41.19
N SER A 350 -13.93 -5.37 41.33
CA SER A 350 -13.35 -4.36 42.22
C SER A 350 -13.66 -2.95 41.70
N TYR A 351 -13.84 -1.99 42.62
CA TYR A 351 -14.04 -0.58 42.23
C TYR A 351 -12.92 -0.06 41.32
N THR A 352 -11.69 -0.52 41.54
CA THR A 352 -10.52 -0.20 40.71
C THR A 352 -10.62 -0.74 39.29
N ASP A 353 -11.09 -1.98 39.11
CA ASP A 353 -11.21 -2.58 37.78
C ASP A 353 -12.40 -2.00 37.02
N MET A 354 -13.53 -1.78 37.71
CA MET A 354 -14.68 -1.06 37.16
C MET A 354 -14.28 0.36 36.70
N SER A 355 -13.57 1.10 37.54
CA SER A 355 -13.08 2.44 37.19
C SER A 355 -12.10 2.39 36.02
N THR A 356 -11.27 1.35 35.92
CA THR A 356 -10.35 1.17 34.78
C THR A 356 -11.12 0.91 33.48
N LEU A 357 -12.19 0.11 33.49
CA LEU A 357 -13.04 -0.12 32.31
C LEU A 357 -13.70 1.18 31.82
N LEU A 358 -14.21 1.99 32.73
CA LEU A 358 -14.81 3.30 32.40
C LEU A 358 -13.75 4.31 31.94
N GLU A 359 -12.59 4.33 32.59
CA GLU A 359 -11.46 5.16 32.20
C GLU A 359 -10.98 4.81 30.78
N TRP A 360 -11.01 3.53 30.36
CA TRP A 360 -10.69 3.16 28.98
C TRP A 360 -11.70 3.70 27.97
N LEU A 361 -12.99 3.78 28.31
CA LEU A 361 -13.99 4.42 27.46
C LEU A 361 -13.74 5.93 27.35
N ASP A 362 -13.34 6.58 28.46
CA ASP A 362 -13.03 8.02 28.48
C ASP A 362 -11.70 8.34 27.77
N LEU A 363 -10.70 7.46 27.92
CA LEU A 363 -9.39 7.53 27.31
C LEU A 363 -9.36 6.73 26.01
N PHE A 364 -10.24 7.04 25.07
CA PHE A 364 -10.13 6.55 23.70
C PHE A 364 -9.54 7.64 22.78
N PRO A 365 -8.21 7.79 22.76
CA PRO A 365 -7.58 8.89 22.03
C PRO A 365 -7.86 8.76 20.54
N GLN A 366 -8.08 9.88 19.86
CA GLN A 366 -8.32 9.93 18.41
C GLN A 366 -7.21 9.21 17.61
N SER A 367 -5.97 9.21 18.12
CA SER A 367 -4.85 8.47 17.51
C SER A 367 -5.01 6.95 17.55
N ALA A 368 -5.79 6.40 18.48
CA ALA A 368 -6.06 4.96 18.57
C ALA A 368 -7.25 4.51 17.71
N HIS A 369 -8.08 5.42 17.20
CA HIS A 369 -9.27 5.06 16.40
C HIS A 369 -8.89 4.28 15.14
N GLY A 370 -7.92 4.79 14.37
CA GLY A 370 -7.42 4.14 13.15
C GLY A 370 -6.82 2.75 13.40
N PRO A 371 -5.84 2.61 14.31
CA PRO A 371 -5.27 1.30 14.67
C PRO A 371 -6.30 0.26 15.09
N VAL A 372 -7.28 0.65 15.93
CA VAL A 372 -8.34 -0.26 16.39
C VAL A 372 -9.21 -0.76 15.23
N TRP A 373 -9.58 0.13 14.29
CA TRP A 373 -10.31 -0.27 13.09
C TRP A 373 -9.48 -1.19 12.17
N LEU A 374 -8.18 -0.89 12.02
CA LEU A 374 -7.28 -1.69 11.20
C LEU A 374 -7.12 -3.11 11.77
N GLU A 375 -6.86 -3.24 13.06
CA GLU A 375 -6.73 -4.55 13.71
C GLU A 375 -8.02 -5.38 13.57
N ALA A 376 -9.18 -4.75 13.75
CA ALA A 376 -10.47 -5.43 13.56
C ALA A 376 -10.64 -5.95 12.12
N TYR A 377 -10.28 -5.14 11.13
CA TYR A 377 -10.29 -5.53 9.71
C TYR A 377 -9.34 -6.71 9.43
N GLU A 378 -8.12 -6.65 9.97
CA GLU A 378 -7.11 -7.71 9.84
C GLU A 378 -7.53 -9.01 10.52
N ASP A 379 -8.16 -8.92 11.70
CA ASP A 379 -8.67 -10.06 12.45
C ASP A 379 -9.74 -10.82 11.64
N VAL A 380 -10.70 -10.11 11.03
CA VAL A 380 -11.72 -10.72 10.17
C VAL A 380 -11.09 -11.41 8.96
N TYR A 381 -10.13 -10.77 8.30
CA TYR A 381 -9.39 -11.39 7.19
C TYR A 381 -8.68 -12.68 7.64
N ARG A 382 -7.97 -12.61 8.77
CA ARG A 382 -7.23 -13.74 9.33
C ARG A 382 -8.14 -14.91 9.67
N GLU A 383 -9.26 -14.67 10.34
CA GLU A 383 -10.21 -15.72 10.69
C GLU A 383 -10.81 -16.39 9.46
N ASN A 384 -11.22 -15.62 8.46
CA ASN A 384 -11.72 -16.15 7.20
C ASN A 384 -10.67 -16.99 6.47
N LEU A 385 -9.43 -16.52 6.41
CA LEU A 385 -8.31 -17.27 5.83
C LEU A 385 -8.06 -18.59 6.57
N LEU A 386 -7.98 -18.56 7.90
CA LEU A 386 -7.78 -19.75 8.72
C LEU A 386 -8.92 -20.76 8.56
N ARG A 387 -10.17 -20.29 8.47
CA ARG A 387 -11.34 -21.13 8.21
C ARG A 387 -11.23 -21.82 6.84
N ASN A 388 -10.86 -21.08 5.80
CA ASN A 388 -10.68 -21.61 4.46
C ASN A 388 -9.53 -22.65 4.40
N ILE A 389 -8.38 -22.37 5.03
CA ILE A 389 -7.26 -23.30 5.10
C ILE A 389 -7.69 -24.59 5.81
N ARG A 390 -8.33 -24.49 6.98
CA ARG A 390 -8.84 -25.66 7.73
C ARG A 390 -9.82 -26.48 6.90
N GLY A 391 -10.70 -25.83 6.15
CA GLY A 391 -11.68 -26.50 5.28
C GLY A 391 -11.07 -27.28 4.11
N HIS A 392 -9.82 -26.98 3.71
CA HIS A 392 -9.16 -27.59 2.55
C HIS A 392 -7.92 -28.43 2.91
N GLN A 393 -7.68 -28.70 4.20
CA GLN A 393 -6.60 -29.61 4.60
C GLN A 393 -6.85 -31.02 4.06
N GLY A 394 -5.85 -31.58 3.36
CA GLY A 394 -5.88 -32.97 2.86
C GLY A 394 -6.53 -33.18 1.48
N VAL A 395 -6.90 -32.12 0.76
CA VAL A 395 -7.59 -32.22 -0.55
C VAL A 395 -6.62 -32.30 -1.75
N ALA A 396 -5.30 -32.17 -1.55
CA ALA A 396 -4.34 -32.17 -2.66
C ALA A 396 -4.07 -33.61 -3.17
N PRO A 397 -4.36 -33.93 -4.43
CA PRO A 397 -3.94 -35.21 -5.02
C PRO A 397 -2.41 -35.21 -5.18
N VAL A 398 -1.73 -36.09 -4.45
CA VAL A 398 -0.31 -36.35 -4.67
C VAL A 398 -0.21 -37.25 -5.90
N ASN A 399 0.16 -36.68 -7.04
CA ASN A 399 0.40 -37.46 -8.25
C ASN A 399 1.82 -38.07 -8.19
N HIS A 400 1.92 -39.38 -8.24
CA HIS A 400 3.20 -40.11 -8.14
C HIS A 400 3.87 -40.36 -9.49
N GLU A 401 3.23 -39.96 -10.59
CA GLU A 401 3.77 -40.11 -11.94
C GLU A 401 4.73 -38.95 -12.32
N ARG A 402 5.64 -39.21 -13.25
CA ARG A 402 6.53 -38.17 -13.79
C ARG A 402 5.68 -37.06 -14.42
N PRO A 403 5.84 -35.79 -14.02
CA PRO A 403 5.06 -34.69 -14.58
C PRO A 403 5.37 -34.52 -16.07
N ARG A 404 4.34 -34.16 -16.86
CA ARG A 404 4.52 -33.86 -18.29
C ARG A 404 5.35 -32.59 -18.46
N ALA A 405 5.01 -31.56 -17.69
CA ALA A 405 5.81 -30.35 -17.60
C ALA A 405 5.80 -29.81 -16.17
N GLN A 406 6.88 -29.16 -15.81
CA GLN A 406 7.02 -28.41 -14.55
C GLN A 406 7.18 -26.93 -14.89
N GLY A 407 6.35 -26.07 -14.30
CA GLY A 407 6.38 -24.63 -14.56
C GLY A 407 6.98 -23.85 -13.40
N ILE A 408 8.11 -23.20 -13.60
CA ILE A 408 8.72 -22.28 -12.64
C ILE A 408 8.24 -20.87 -12.97
N PHE A 409 7.27 -20.36 -12.22
CA PHE A 409 6.68 -19.04 -12.43
C PHE A 409 7.30 -18.01 -11.50
N CYS A 410 7.23 -16.73 -11.88
CA CYS A 410 7.46 -15.64 -10.94
C CYS A 410 6.54 -15.79 -9.70
N ILE A 411 7.06 -15.50 -8.51
CA ILE A 411 6.32 -15.41 -7.23
C ILE A 411 5.26 -14.31 -7.16
N ASP A 412 4.99 -13.62 -8.27
CA ASP A 412 3.89 -12.66 -8.36
C ASP A 412 2.55 -13.37 -8.08
N ALA A 413 1.79 -12.84 -7.11
CA ALA A 413 0.50 -13.41 -6.68
C ALA A 413 -0.52 -13.51 -7.83
N ARG A 414 -0.40 -12.70 -8.88
CA ARG A 414 -1.26 -12.78 -10.08
C ARG A 414 -1.00 -14.04 -10.89
N SER A 415 0.17 -14.65 -10.77
CA SER A 415 0.48 -15.95 -11.40
C SER A 415 -0.01 -17.15 -10.57
N GLU A 416 -0.28 -16.98 -9.28
CA GLU A 416 -0.68 -18.08 -8.39
C GLU A 416 -2.00 -18.73 -8.80
N SER A 417 -3.01 -17.92 -9.11
CA SER A 417 -4.30 -18.43 -9.56
C SER A 417 -4.21 -19.14 -10.92
N PHE A 418 -3.40 -18.62 -11.85
CA PHE A 418 -3.10 -19.30 -13.12
C PHE A 418 -2.43 -20.66 -12.91
N ARG A 419 -1.45 -20.75 -11.99
CA ARG A 419 -0.75 -21.99 -11.66
C ARG A 419 -1.71 -23.10 -11.21
N ARG A 420 -2.67 -22.78 -10.33
CA ARG A 420 -3.71 -23.73 -9.89
C ARG A 420 -4.55 -24.24 -11.07
N HIS A 421 -4.92 -23.35 -12.00
CA HIS A 421 -5.68 -23.74 -13.18
C HIS A 421 -4.87 -24.62 -14.13
N LEU A 422 -3.54 -24.40 -14.23
CA LEU A 422 -2.63 -25.26 -15.01
C LEU A 422 -2.49 -26.65 -14.37
N GLU A 423 -2.26 -26.73 -13.06
CA GLU A 423 -2.20 -28.00 -12.32
C GLU A 423 -3.50 -28.79 -12.43
N ALA A 424 -4.64 -28.11 -12.55
CA ALA A 424 -5.94 -28.76 -12.78
C ALA A 424 -6.13 -29.35 -14.20
N GLN A 425 -5.29 -28.99 -15.19
CA GLN A 425 -5.44 -29.51 -16.57
C GLN A 425 -4.85 -30.90 -16.77
N GLY A 426 -3.89 -31.32 -15.94
CA GLY A 426 -3.15 -32.55 -16.17
C GLY A 426 -1.99 -32.77 -15.20
N PRO A 427 -1.04 -33.65 -15.51
CA PRO A 427 0.11 -33.96 -14.67
C PRO A 427 1.17 -32.83 -14.77
N TYR A 428 0.81 -31.65 -14.28
CA TYR A 428 1.65 -30.47 -14.20
C TYR A 428 1.99 -30.18 -12.75
N GLU A 429 3.24 -29.79 -12.49
CA GLU A 429 3.65 -29.25 -11.19
C GLU A 429 4.14 -27.82 -11.39
N THR A 430 3.85 -26.93 -10.45
CA THR A 430 4.32 -25.54 -10.55
C THR A 430 5.11 -25.10 -9.33
N PHE A 431 6.14 -24.31 -9.58
CA PHE A 431 7.02 -23.72 -8.57
C PHE A 431 6.95 -22.20 -8.67
N GLY A 432 7.19 -21.52 -7.56
CA GLY A 432 7.36 -20.07 -7.52
C GLY A 432 8.84 -19.74 -7.33
N TYR A 433 9.38 -18.84 -8.13
CA TYR A 433 10.72 -18.28 -7.95
C TYR A 433 10.74 -16.78 -8.24
N ALA A 434 11.72 -16.04 -7.72
CA ALA A 434 11.82 -14.61 -8.01
C ALA A 434 12.00 -14.41 -9.53
N GLY A 435 11.32 -13.42 -10.13
CA GLY A 435 11.23 -13.29 -11.59
C GLY A 435 12.55 -13.08 -12.34
N PHE A 436 13.61 -12.66 -11.66
CA PHE A 436 14.97 -12.59 -12.23
C PHE A 436 15.71 -13.94 -12.23
N PHE A 437 15.11 -14.97 -11.65
CA PHE A 437 15.58 -16.36 -11.55
C PHE A 437 17.00 -16.52 -10.96
N GLY A 438 17.41 -15.60 -10.08
CA GLY A 438 18.75 -15.63 -9.47
C GLY A 438 19.86 -15.09 -10.36
N VAL A 439 19.53 -14.51 -11.53
CA VAL A 439 20.49 -14.02 -12.52
C VAL A 439 20.49 -12.49 -12.55
N PRO A 440 21.37 -11.81 -11.79
CA PRO A 440 21.44 -10.35 -11.78
C PRO A 440 22.14 -9.83 -13.04
N MET A 441 21.36 -9.33 -14.01
CA MET A 441 21.87 -8.95 -15.33
C MET A 441 21.32 -7.62 -15.83
N SER A 442 22.11 -6.95 -16.67
CA SER A 442 21.71 -5.82 -17.49
C SER A 442 21.37 -6.34 -18.89
N HIS A 443 20.15 -6.07 -19.36
CA HIS A 443 19.68 -6.55 -20.66
C HIS A 443 19.59 -5.41 -21.66
N VAL A 444 20.14 -5.63 -22.84
CA VAL A 444 20.02 -4.72 -23.99
C VAL A 444 19.25 -5.44 -25.09
N ALA A 445 18.06 -4.91 -25.43
CA ALA A 445 17.22 -5.49 -26.47
C ALA A 445 17.82 -5.26 -27.87
N PHE A 446 17.48 -6.13 -28.84
CA PHE A 446 18.06 -6.09 -30.19
C PHE A 446 17.92 -4.73 -30.90
N ASP A 447 16.81 -4.02 -30.67
CA ASP A 447 16.48 -2.76 -31.34
C ASP A 447 16.55 -1.53 -30.43
N SER A 448 17.10 -1.69 -29.23
CA SER A 448 17.27 -0.61 -28.25
C SER A 448 18.73 -0.46 -27.82
N HIS A 449 19.09 0.74 -27.39
CA HIS A 449 20.37 1.02 -26.72
C HIS A 449 20.16 1.20 -25.20
N ASP A 450 18.93 0.99 -24.72
CA ASP A 450 18.60 1.12 -23.31
C ASP A 450 19.08 -0.11 -22.55
N HIS A 451 19.77 0.13 -21.44
CA HIS A 451 20.24 -0.91 -20.53
C HIS A 451 19.18 -1.12 -19.44
N LEU A 452 18.54 -2.29 -19.43
CA LEU A 452 17.54 -2.65 -18.44
C LEU A 452 18.18 -3.48 -17.33
N ALA A 453 18.27 -2.93 -16.12
CA ALA A 453 18.70 -3.69 -14.95
C ALA A 453 17.59 -4.67 -14.52
N LEU A 454 17.71 -5.93 -14.94
CA LEU A 454 16.73 -6.97 -14.69
C LEU A 454 17.02 -7.74 -13.40
N CYS A 455 17.05 -7.02 -12.28
CA CYS A 455 17.24 -7.55 -10.93
C CYS A 455 16.50 -6.69 -9.89
N PRO A 456 16.32 -7.17 -8.65
CA PRO A 456 15.76 -6.36 -7.58
C PRO A 456 16.64 -5.12 -7.35
N ILE A 457 16.03 -3.99 -6.96
CA ILE A 457 16.73 -2.71 -6.75
C ILE A 457 17.87 -2.77 -5.71
N LEU A 458 17.87 -3.81 -4.86
CA LEU A 458 18.89 -4.06 -3.85
C LEU A 458 20.16 -4.73 -4.42
N LEU A 459 20.11 -5.22 -5.67
CA LEU A 459 21.22 -5.87 -6.34
C LEU A 459 21.72 -5.00 -7.50
N THR A 460 23.03 -4.98 -7.69
CA THR A 460 23.64 -4.45 -8.89
C THR A 460 23.77 -5.56 -9.93
N PRO A 461 23.47 -5.32 -11.21
CA PRO A 461 23.79 -6.25 -12.29
C PRO A 461 25.30 -6.58 -12.30
N ASN A 462 25.65 -7.84 -12.55
CA ASN A 462 27.05 -8.26 -12.61
C ASN A 462 27.55 -8.44 -14.06
N ALA A 463 26.62 -8.69 -14.98
CA ALA A 463 26.91 -8.88 -16.39
C ALA A 463 25.89 -8.15 -17.26
N GLU A 464 26.34 -7.77 -18.45
CA GLU A 464 25.51 -7.30 -19.54
C GLU A 464 25.26 -8.42 -20.54
N VAL A 465 24.02 -8.52 -21.00
CA VAL A 465 23.58 -9.53 -21.96
C VAL A 465 22.80 -8.83 -23.07
N THR A 466 23.32 -8.90 -24.28
CA THR A 466 22.74 -8.25 -25.45
C THR A 466 21.98 -9.25 -26.30
N GLU A 467 20.74 -8.93 -26.63
CA GLU A 467 19.94 -9.73 -27.56
C GLU A 467 20.44 -9.52 -29.01
N VAL A 468 20.72 -10.61 -29.71
CA VAL A 468 21.26 -10.59 -31.08
C VAL A 468 20.41 -11.40 -32.04
N PRO A 469 20.38 -11.06 -33.35
CA PRO A 469 19.74 -11.89 -34.37
C PRO A 469 20.40 -13.26 -34.47
N ARG A 470 19.60 -14.30 -34.70
CA ARG A 470 20.15 -15.63 -34.98
C ARG A 470 20.87 -15.69 -36.32
N VAL A 471 21.82 -16.62 -36.43
CA VAL A 471 22.57 -16.89 -37.66
C VAL A 471 21.60 -17.16 -38.82
N GLY A 472 21.81 -16.47 -39.95
CA GLY A 472 20.96 -16.59 -41.15
C GLY A 472 19.79 -15.60 -41.23
N GLN A 473 19.63 -14.68 -40.27
CA GLN A 473 18.60 -13.61 -40.32
C GLN A 473 19.10 -12.28 -40.91
N ASN A 474 20.31 -12.21 -41.47
CA ASN A 474 20.93 -10.96 -41.92
C ASN A 474 20.09 -10.16 -42.94
N ASP A 475 19.39 -10.84 -43.86
CA ASP A 475 18.54 -10.15 -44.83
C ASP A 475 17.28 -9.58 -44.16
N ARG A 476 16.70 -10.32 -43.19
CA ARG A 476 15.55 -9.83 -42.40
C ARG A 476 15.91 -8.67 -41.48
N VAL A 477 17.13 -8.65 -40.95
CA VAL A 477 17.65 -7.52 -40.15
C VAL A 477 17.71 -6.25 -40.98
N LYS A 478 18.13 -6.34 -42.25
CA LYS A 478 18.16 -5.17 -43.15
C LYS A 478 16.75 -4.65 -43.43
N ASP A 479 15.80 -5.54 -43.68
CA ASP A 479 14.39 -5.18 -43.89
C ASP A 479 13.81 -4.51 -42.64
N TYR A 480 14.04 -5.10 -41.46
CA TYR A 480 13.64 -4.55 -40.16
C TYR A 480 14.19 -3.14 -39.90
N LEU A 481 15.51 -2.96 -40.07
CA LEU A 481 16.17 -1.67 -39.87
C LEU A 481 15.70 -0.60 -40.88
N SER A 482 15.28 -1.00 -42.09
CA SER A 482 14.74 -0.08 -43.07
C SER A 482 13.35 0.46 -42.69
N GLY A 483 12.53 -0.38 -42.05
CA GLY A 483 11.21 -0.02 -41.51
C GLY A 483 11.29 0.85 -40.27
N THR A 484 12.20 0.55 -39.33
CA THR A 484 12.35 1.33 -38.08
C THR A 484 12.91 2.73 -38.28
N ARG A 485 13.69 2.97 -39.35
CA ARG A 485 14.16 4.33 -39.73
C ARG A 485 13.03 5.31 -39.97
N TRP A 486 11.91 4.88 -40.55
CA TRP A 486 10.73 5.73 -40.73
C TRP A 486 10.10 6.11 -39.38
N HIS A 487 10.13 5.20 -38.42
CA HIS A 487 9.61 5.45 -37.08
C HIS A 487 10.52 6.43 -36.31
N GLN A 488 11.84 6.23 -36.35
CA GLN A 488 12.80 7.16 -35.75
C GLN A 488 12.71 8.56 -36.37
N LEU A 489 12.60 8.65 -37.70
CA LEU A 489 12.39 9.94 -38.40
C LEU A 489 11.10 10.62 -37.95
N SER A 490 10.00 9.87 -37.78
CA SER A 490 8.73 10.42 -37.29
C SER A 490 8.84 10.98 -35.86
N HIS A 491 9.59 10.30 -34.98
CA HIS A 491 9.80 10.73 -33.60
C HIS A 491 10.65 12.01 -33.53
N HIS A 492 11.73 12.09 -34.30
CA HIS A 492 12.56 13.29 -34.37
C HIS A 492 11.78 14.49 -34.94
N LEU A 493 11.05 14.29 -36.04
CA LEU A 493 10.21 15.36 -36.62
C LEU A 493 9.12 15.83 -35.65
N PHE A 494 8.43 14.90 -34.98
CA PHE A 494 7.41 15.25 -33.99
C PHE A 494 7.99 16.00 -32.78
N HIS A 495 9.16 15.60 -32.30
CA HIS A 495 9.85 16.24 -31.20
C HIS A 495 10.26 17.68 -31.57
N ASP A 496 10.91 17.87 -32.72
CA ASP A 496 11.35 19.19 -33.19
C ASP A 496 10.17 20.13 -33.49
N LEU A 497 9.06 19.61 -34.04
CA LEU A 497 7.85 20.38 -34.34
C LEU A 497 7.09 20.79 -33.07
N LYS A 498 7.16 20.02 -31.98
CA LYS A 498 6.52 20.32 -30.69
C LYS A 498 7.19 21.49 -29.96
N HIS A 499 8.49 21.71 -30.16
CA HIS A 499 9.23 22.78 -29.49
C HIS A 499 9.10 24.15 -30.16
N ASN A 500 8.51 24.24 -31.36
CA ASN A 500 8.28 25.51 -32.04
C ASN A 500 6.79 25.91 -32.00
N PRO A 501 6.42 27.01 -31.32
CA PRO A 501 5.03 27.43 -31.12
C PRO A 501 4.22 27.51 -32.42
N PHE A 502 4.83 27.98 -33.51
CA PHE A 502 4.16 28.14 -34.80
C PHE A 502 4.01 26.82 -35.57
N ALA A 503 5.01 25.94 -35.46
CA ALA A 503 4.95 24.62 -36.09
C ALA A 503 3.91 23.71 -35.42
N SER A 504 3.75 23.82 -34.10
CA SER A 504 2.73 23.08 -33.36
C SER A 504 1.29 23.38 -33.80
N PHE A 505 0.98 24.59 -34.26
CA PHE A 505 -0.36 24.91 -34.80
C PHE A 505 -0.65 24.16 -36.11
N MET A 506 0.28 24.15 -37.06
CA MET A 506 0.10 23.41 -38.33
C MET A 506 0.15 21.90 -38.16
N LEU A 507 0.92 21.42 -37.17
CA LEU A 507 1.02 20.00 -36.85
C LEU A 507 -0.33 19.42 -36.43
N ILE A 508 -1.12 20.18 -35.66
CA ILE A 508 -2.43 19.76 -35.16
C ILE A 508 -3.41 19.56 -36.33
N ASP A 509 -3.45 20.48 -37.29
CA ASP A 509 -4.42 20.41 -38.41
C ASP A 509 -4.11 19.25 -39.37
N VAL A 510 -2.83 18.98 -39.64
CA VAL A 510 -2.41 17.91 -40.57
C VAL A 510 -2.43 16.54 -39.91
N LEU A 511 -1.80 16.40 -38.74
CA LEU A 511 -1.72 15.10 -38.06
C LEU A 511 -3.01 14.75 -37.31
N GLY A 512 -3.80 15.74 -36.88
CA GLY A 512 -5.02 15.54 -36.11
C GLY A 512 -6.04 14.64 -36.82
N MET A 513 -6.17 14.73 -38.15
CA MET A 513 -7.05 13.84 -38.92
C MET A 513 -6.56 12.38 -38.88
N PHE A 514 -5.27 12.15 -39.03
CA PHE A 514 -4.69 10.79 -38.96
C PHE A 514 -4.80 10.21 -37.54
N PHE A 515 -4.52 11.01 -36.52
CA PHE A 515 -4.74 10.60 -35.12
C PHE A 515 -6.21 10.32 -34.84
N SER A 516 -7.14 11.09 -35.40
CA SER A 516 -8.59 10.87 -35.25
C SER A 516 -9.03 9.52 -35.84
N VAL A 517 -8.52 9.13 -37.01
CA VAL A 517 -8.79 7.80 -37.59
C VAL A 517 -8.25 6.69 -36.69
N GLY A 518 -7.02 6.84 -36.19
CA GLY A 518 -6.43 5.90 -35.24
C GLY A 518 -7.25 5.79 -33.95
N LEU A 519 -7.75 6.91 -33.42
CA LEU A 519 -8.53 6.96 -32.19
C LEU A 519 -9.93 6.37 -32.36
N VAL A 520 -10.59 6.61 -33.49
CA VAL A 520 -11.87 5.95 -33.84
C VAL A 520 -11.67 4.44 -33.96
N GLY A 521 -10.61 4.00 -34.64
CA GLY A 521 -10.25 2.59 -34.76
C GLY A 521 -10.00 1.92 -33.40
N LYS A 522 -9.17 2.54 -32.55
CA LYS A 522 -8.88 2.10 -31.18
C LYS A 522 -10.12 2.09 -30.29
N THR A 523 -11.07 3.00 -30.49
CA THR A 523 -12.25 3.12 -29.63
C THR A 523 -13.35 2.14 -30.01
N LEU A 524 -13.70 2.08 -31.30
CA LEU A 524 -14.85 1.33 -31.80
C LEU A 524 -14.51 -0.07 -32.31
N PHE A 525 -13.30 -0.29 -32.82
CA PHE A 525 -12.91 -1.53 -33.52
C PHE A 525 -11.64 -2.17 -32.93
N ARG A 526 -11.44 -2.08 -31.61
CA ARG A 526 -10.25 -2.52 -30.84
C ARG A 526 -9.53 -3.75 -31.41
N THR A 527 -10.20 -4.90 -31.44
CA THR A 527 -9.56 -6.17 -31.85
C THR A 527 -9.21 -6.22 -33.33
N SER A 528 -10.05 -5.65 -34.18
CA SER A 528 -9.82 -5.63 -35.63
C SER A 528 -8.73 -4.62 -35.99
N PHE A 529 -8.74 -3.46 -35.32
CA PHE A 529 -7.74 -2.43 -35.46
C PHE A 529 -6.36 -2.92 -35.02
N ASP A 530 -6.28 -3.59 -33.86
CA ASP A 530 -5.03 -4.19 -33.41
C ASP A 530 -4.53 -5.29 -34.35
N ALA A 531 -5.42 -6.11 -34.90
CA ALA A 531 -5.04 -7.12 -35.88
C ALA A 531 -4.47 -6.48 -37.17
N VAL A 532 -5.10 -5.41 -37.67
CA VAL A 532 -4.60 -4.65 -38.83
C VAL A 532 -3.27 -3.96 -38.51
N LYS A 533 -3.12 -3.38 -37.32
CA LYS A 533 -1.88 -2.77 -36.84
C LYS A 533 -0.74 -3.79 -36.78
N GLN A 534 -0.99 -4.97 -36.18
CA GLN A 534 -0.01 -6.05 -36.11
C GLN A 534 0.36 -6.56 -37.50
N TRP A 535 -0.62 -6.74 -38.39
CA TRP A 535 -0.38 -7.12 -39.78
C TRP A 535 0.48 -6.09 -40.52
N LEU A 536 0.17 -4.80 -40.39
CA LEU A 536 0.96 -3.71 -40.97
C LEU A 536 2.39 -3.69 -40.44
N GLN A 537 2.57 -3.85 -39.12
CA GLN A 537 3.89 -3.90 -38.50
C GLN A 537 4.71 -5.11 -39.00
N GLN A 538 4.09 -6.28 -39.09
CA GLN A 538 4.73 -7.48 -39.63
C GLN A 538 5.09 -7.32 -41.11
N TRP A 539 4.23 -6.67 -41.89
CA TRP A 539 4.48 -6.42 -43.31
C TRP A 539 5.58 -5.37 -43.56
N LEU A 540 5.63 -4.32 -42.75
CA LEU A 540 6.60 -3.23 -42.90
C LEU A 540 7.98 -3.53 -42.29
N GLY A 541 8.06 -4.35 -41.24
CA GLY A 541 9.31 -4.60 -40.49
C GLY A 541 9.81 -6.04 -40.52
N GLY A 542 8.97 -7.03 -40.87
CA GLY A 542 9.31 -8.44 -40.66
C GLY A 542 9.56 -8.78 -39.17
N THR A 543 9.63 -10.08 -38.85
CA THR A 543 10.03 -10.53 -37.51
C THR A 543 11.43 -11.11 -37.58
N VAL A 544 12.36 -10.55 -36.81
CA VAL A 544 13.72 -11.10 -36.66
C VAL A 544 13.69 -12.09 -35.51
N VAL A 545 14.09 -13.34 -35.77
CA VAL A 545 14.27 -14.34 -34.71
C VAL A 545 15.59 -14.04 -34.01
N THR A 546 15.54 -13.79 -32.72
CA THR A 546 16.67 -13.42 -31.88
C THR A 546 17.11 -14.55 -30.97
N GLN A 547 18.28 -14.37 -30.36
CA GLN A 547 18.81 -15.19 -29.27
C GLN A 547 19.53 -14.28 -28.28
N ILE A 548 19.70 -14.77 -27.06
CA ILE A 548 20.46 -14.07 -26.02
C ILE A 548 21.71 -14.91 -25.73
N PRO A 549 22.90 -14.52 -26.23
CA PRO A 549 24.14 -15.23 -25.95
C PRO A 549 24.48 -15.11 -24.46
N VAL A 550 24.75 -16.24 -23.80
CA VAL A 550 25.02 -16.28 -22.36
C VAL A 550 26.52 -16.44 -22.02
N GLU A 551 27.35 -16.77 -23.02
CA GLU A 551 28.78 -17.01 -22.84
C GLU A 551 29.58 -15.71 -22.71
N ALA A 552 30.60 -15.74 -21.86
CA ALA A 552 31.52 -14.61 -21.72
C ALA A 552 32.38 -14.44 -22.98
N SER A 553 32.33 -13.26 -23.61
CA SER A 553 33.18 -12.95 -24.76
C SER A 553 34.55 -12.42 -24.31
N HIS A 554 35.62 -13.07 -24.80
CA HIS A 554 37.01 -12.70 -24.49
C HIS A 554 37.61 -11.62 -25.42
N GLU A 555 36.85 -11.07 -26.37
CA GLU A 555 37.36 -10.13 -27.37
C GLU A 555 37.09 -8.67 -26.97
N ASN A 556 38.11 -8.02 -26.41
CA ASN A 556 38.24 -6.55 -26.40
C ASN A 556 39.67 -6.18 -26.83
N GLU A 557 40.01 -6.42 -28.10
CA GLU A 557 41.24 -5.88 -28.72
C GLU A 557 41.04 -4.50 -29.38
N GLN A 558 39.85 -3.90 -29.33
CA GLN A 558 39.63 -2.57 -29.91
C GLN A 558 38.77 -1.66 -29.01
N GLY A 559 39.40 -1.15 -27.94
CA GLY A 559 39.44 0.27 -27.59
C GLY A 559 38.18 1.15 -27.58
N ASN A 560 36.96 0.61 -27.55
CA ASN A 560 35.77 1.42 -27.33
C ASN A 560 35.53 1.51 -25.80
N PRO A 561 35.37 2.71 -25.23
CA PRO A 561 35.22 2.86 -23.79
C PRO A 561 33.99 2.09 -23.30
N GLN A 562 34.20 1.19 -22.34
CA GLN A 562 33.16 0.49 -21.59
C GLN A 562 32.17 1.51 -21.01
N LEU A 563 30.94 1.56 -21.52
CA LEU A 563 29.86 2.25 -20.83
C LEU A 563 29.39 1.32 -19.70
N GLY A 564 29.85 1.57 -18.47
CA GLY A 564 29.30 0.91 -17.27
C GLY A 564 30.13 -0.20 -16.63
N GLY A 565 31.25 -0.63 -17.22
CA GLY A 565 32.23 -1.52 -16.56
C GLY A 565 31.76 -2.96 -16.24
N LEU A 566 30.64 -3.41 -16.81
CA LEU A 566 30.10 -4.77 -16.61
C LEU A 566 30.76 -5.79 -17.56
N ALA A 567 30.86 -7.06 -17.11
CA ALA A 567 31.31 -8.15 -17.97
C ALA A 567 30.23 -8.50 -19.02
N LEU A 568 30.62 -8.84 -20.24
CA LEU A 568 29.71 -9.34 -21.27
C LEU A 568 29.47 -10.83 -21.06
N GLY A 569 28.24 -11.25 -20.75
CA GLY A 569 27.88 -12.65 -20.52
C GLY A 569 28.41 -13.25 -19.21
N PHE A 570 28.34 -14.58 -19.09
CA PHE A 570 28.67 -15.33 -17.87
C PHE A 570 29.66 -16.46 -18.14
N THR A 571 30.55 -16.71 -17.18
CA THR A 571 31.45 -17.87 -17.23
C THR A 571 30.68 -19.19 -17.00
N PRO A 572 31.17 -20.35 -17.47
CA PRO A 572 30.49 -21.63 -17.27
C PRO A 572 30.22 -21.97 -15.79
N LEU A 573 31.13 -21.60 -14.88
CA LEU A 573 30.94 -21.80 -13.45
C LEU A 573 29.83 -20.92 -12.87
N GLU A 574 29.71 -19.66 -13.31
CA GLU A 574 28.61 -18.78 -12.90
C GLU A 574 27.27 -19.28 -13.44
N GLN A 575 27.23 -19.68 -14.71
CA GLN A 575 26.03 -20.25 -15.32
C GLN A 575 25.55 -21.49 -14.54
N ALA A 576 26.47 -22.40 -14.20
CA ALA A 576 26.15 -23.57 -13.39
C ALA A 576 25.66 -23.19 -11.99
N ALA A 577 26.30 -22.21 -11.33
CA ALA A 577 25.90 -21.75 -10.00
C ALA A 577 24.48 -21.13 -10.00
N PHE A 578 24.11 -20.36 -11.03
CA PHE A 578 22.77 -19.79 -11.15
C PHE A 578 21.70 -20.87 -11.35
N VAL A 579 21.94 -21.83 -12.25
CA VAL A 579 21.00 -22.92 -12.52
C VAL A 579 20.86 -23.83 -11.30
N GLU A 580 21.98 -24.23 -10.68
CA GLU A 580 21.99 -25.05 -9.48
C GLU A 580 21.27 -24.35 -8.31
N GLY A 581 21.64 -23.09 -8.05
CA GLY A 581 21.04 -22.28 -6.99
C GLY A 581 19.53 -22.15 -7.17
N GLY A 582 19.09 -21.83 -8.39
CA GLY A 582 17.66 -21.71 -8.71
C GLY A 582 16.88 -23.01 -8.50
N LEU A 583 17.38 -24.13 -9.05
CA LEU A 583 16.72 -25.43 -8.96
C LEU A 583 16.69 -25.98 -7.53
N ARG A 584 17.77 -25.82 -6.76
CA ARG A 584 17.81 -26.26 -5.36
C ARG A 584 16.91 -25.44 -4.45
N VAL A 585 16.86 -24.11 -4.64
CA VAL A 585 16.02 -23.22 -3.83
C VAL A 585 14.54 -23.58 -3.93
N ILE A 586 14.07 -23.94 -5.12
CA ILE A 586 12.68 -24.36 -5.33
C ILE A 586 12.44 -25.84 -5.01
N GLY A 587 13.49 -26.60 -4.67
CA GLY A 587 13.42 -28.03 -4.37
C GLY A 587 13.36 -28.96 -5.59
N LEU A 588 13.46 -28.44 -6.82
CA LEU A 588 13.45 -29.23 -8.05
C LEU A 588 14.83 -29.83 -8.32
N THR A 589 15.12 -30.93 -7.63
CA THR A 589 16.42 -31.64 -7.70
C THR A 589 16.31 -33.04 -8.29
N LYS A 590 15.08 -33.54 -8.48
CA LYS A 590 14.76 -34.88 -8.98
C LYS A 590 13.38 -34.88 -9.64
N ASN A 591 13.03 -35.99 -10.31
CA ASN A 591 11.74 -36.18 -10.98
C ASN A 591 11.44 -35.08 -12.02
N PHE A 592 12.45 -34.68 -12.80
CA PHE A 592 12.28 -33.67 -13.84
C PHE A 592 11.26 -34.12 -14.89
N GLY A 593 10.31 -33.26 -15.21
CA GLY A 593 9.37 -33.47 -16.31
C GLY A 593 10.05 -33.44 -17.67
N ARG A 594 9.30 -33.73 -18.74
CA ARG A 594 9.82 -33.61 -20.12
C ARG A 594 10.11 -32.14 -20.49
N PHE A 595 9.30 -31.23 -19.96
CA PHE A 595 9.57 -29.80 -19.99
C PHE A 595 9.75 -29.21 -18.60
N VAL A 596 10.72 -28.31 -18.47
CA VAL A 596 10.80 -27.36 -17.35
C VAL A 596 10.63 -25.96 -17.92
N MET A 597 9.42 -25.40 -17.80
CA MET A 597 9.11 -24.07 -18.32
C MET A 597 9.57 -23.00 -17.33
N ILE A 598 10.47 -22.11 -17.73
CA ILE A 598 10.86 -20.93 -16.96
C ILE A 598 9.96 -19.78 -17.38
N CYS A 599 9.06 -19.35 -16.51
CA CYS A 599 8.01 -18.41 -16.84
C CYS A 599 8.17 -17.11 -16.06
N GLY A 600 8.83 -16.14 -16.70
CA GLY A 600 8.80 -14.75 -16.25
C GLY A 600 7.38 -14.19 -16.35
N HIS A 601 7.12 -13.01 -15.80
CA HIS A 601 5.84 -12.34 -16.04
C HIS A 601 6.03 -10.93 -16.58
N GLY A 602 4.96 -10.44 -17.18
CA GLY A 602 4.79 -9.05 -17.52
C GLY A 602 3.30 -8.70 -17.54
N SER A 603 3.03 -7.48 -17.93
CA SER A 603 1.69 -6.94 -18.07
C SER A 603 1.54 -6.28 -19.44
N GLN A 604 0.30 -6.07 -19.85
CA GLN A 604 -0.01 -5.32 -21.06
C GLN A 604 -1.23 -4.44 -20.81
N SER A 605 -1.12 -3.16 -21.10
CA SER A 605 -2.22 -2.19 -21.13
C SER A 605 -1.84 -1.06 -22.09
N GLU A 606 -2.77 -0.60 -22.95
CA GLU A 606 -2.52 0.52 -23.86
C GLU A 606 -2.32 1.85 -23.13
N ASN A 607 -2.98 2.04 -21.98
CA ASN A 607 -2.82 3.21 -21.12
C ASN A 607 -2.27 2.76 -19.77
N ASN A 608 -0.94 2.77 -19.67
CA ASN A 608 -0.19 2.20 -18.55
C ASN A 608 0.89 3.15 -18.01
N PRO A 609 0.51 4.30 -17.42
CA PRO A 609 1.47 5.20 -16.80
C PRO A 609 2.23 4.54 -15.64
N TYR A 610 1.70 3.45 -15.07
CA TYR A 610 2.29 2.69 -13.96
C TYR A 610 2.87 1.34 -14.38
N TYR A 611 3.36 1.21 -15.63
CA TYR A 611 3.82 -0.09 -16.16
C TYR A 611 4.85 -0.77 -15.25
N ALA A 612 5.77 -0.01 -14.66
CA ALA A 612 6.79 -0.56 -13.76
C ALA A 612 6.21 -1.19 -12.48
N ALA A 613 5.04 -0.73 -12.02
CA ALA A 613 4.33 -1.31 -10.88
C ALA A 613 3.52 -2.55 -11.26
N LEU A 614 3.16 -2.70 -12.54
CA LEU A 614 2.40 -3.85 -13.05
C LEU A 614 3.31 -4.96 -13.60
N ASP A 615 4.55 -4.66 -13.96
CA ASP A 615 5.54 -5.65 -14.35
C ASP A 615 6.24 -6.24 -13.11
N CYS A 616 7.42 -6.85 -13.29
CA CYS A 616 8.05 -7.62 -12.23
C CYS A 616 8.92 -6.76 -11.32
N GLY A 617 8.51 -6.60 -10.06
CA GLY A 617 9.33 -5.92 -9.05
C GLY A 617 10.68 -6.60 -8.80
N ALA A 618 10.77 -7.93 -8.99
CA ALA A 618 12.03 -8.65 -8.89
C ALA A 618 12.95 -8.46 -10.12
N CYS A 619 12.44 -7.90 -11.22
CA CYS A 619 13.20 -7.52 -12.41
C CYS A 619 13.25 -5.99 -12.57
N GLY A 620 13.27 -5.24 -11.47
CA GLY A 620 13.38 -3.77 -11.52
C GLY A 620 12.16 -3.05 -12.10
N GLY A 621 10.98 -3.67 -12.10
CA GLY A 621 9.78 -3.13 -12.74
C GLY A 621 9.72 -3.39 -14.24
N SER A 622 10.53 -4.31 -14.76
CA SER A 622 10.50 -4.73 -16.17
C SER A 622 9.92 -6.15 -16.31
N HIS A 623 9.63 -6.56 -17.54
CA HIS A 623 9.14 -7.90 -17.84
C HIS A 623 10.25 -8.96 -17.70
N GLY A 624 9.90 -10.14 -17.17
CA GLY A 624 10.88 -11.18 -16.80
C GLY A 624 11.26 -12.18 -17.91
N ASP A 625 10.79 -12.03 -19.16
CA ASP A 625 11.15 -12.95 -20.25
C ASP A 625 12.64 -13.01 -20.57
N PRO A 626 13.43 -11.91 -20.58
CA PRO A 626 14.84 -12.02 -20.86
C PRO A 626 15.56 -12.90 -19.82
N ASN A 627 15.27 -12.76 -18.52
CA ASN A 627 15.84 -13.64 -17.49
C ASN A 627 15.42 -15.10 -17.70
N ALA A 628 14.16 -15.34 -18.09
CA ALA A 628 13.70 -16.69 -18.39
C ALA A 628 14.46 -17.32 -19.57
N ARG A 629 14.71 -16.55 -20.63
CA ARG A 629 15.50 -16.97 -21.80
C ARG A 629 16.94 -17.27 -21.43
N VAL A 630 17.59 -16.40 -20.66
CA VAL A 630 18.96 -16.59 -20.18
C VAL A 630 19.06 -17.84 -19.30
N PHE A 631 18.16 -18.01 -18.33
CA PHE A 631 18.13 -19.20 -17.47
C PHE A 631 17.94 -20.50 -18.27
N ALA A 632 17.00 -20.51 -19.22
CA ALA A 632 16.75 -21.69 -20.06
C ALA A 632 17.94 -22.01 -20.97
N ALA A 633 18.60 -20.99 -21.53
CA ALA A 633 19.81 -21.15 -22.34
C ALA A 633 20.95 -21.79 -21.53
N MET A 634 21.20 -21.30 -20.31
CA MET A 634 22.21 -21.87 -19.40
C MET A 634 21.87 -23.31 -19.02
N ALA A 635 20.60 -23.60 -18.67
CA ALA A 635 20.17 -24.93 -18.24
C ALA A 635 20.14 -25.98 -19.37
N ASN A 636 20.03 -25.56 -20.63
CA ASN A 636 20.10 -26.44 -21.79
C ASN A 636 21.52 -26.64 -22.33
N ASN A 637 22.52 -25.88 -21.84
CA ASN A 637 23.90 -26.03 -22.29
C ASN A 637 24.51 -27.37 -21.80
N PRO A 638 25.03 -28.24 -22.69
CA PRO A 638 25.61 -29.53 -22.32
C PRO A 638 26.82 -29.44 -21.36
N GLU A 639 27.65 -28.40 -21.48
CA GLU A 639 28.80 -28.19 -20.58
C GLU A 639 28.32 -27.90 -19.16
N ILE A 640 27.29 -27.06 -19.03
CA ILE A 640 26.69 -26.71 -17.75
C ILE A 640 26.02 -27.93 -17.12
N ARG A 641 25.27 -28.72 -17.90
CA ARG A 641 24.66 -29.97 -17.40
C ARG A 641 25.69 -30.96 -16.87
N LYS A 642 26.88 -31.01 -17.45
CA LYS A 642 27.98 -31.84 -16.95
C LYS A 642 28.46 -31.37 -15.58
N ILE A 643 28.68 -30.06 -15.42
CA ILE A 643 29.07 -29.46 -14.12
C ILE A 643 27.99 -29.74 -13.05
N LEU A 644 26.71 -29.58 -13.40
CA LEU A 644 25.60 -29.86 -12.49
C LEU A 644 25.55 -31.34 -12.07
N SER A 645 25.84 -32.26 -13.00
CA SER A 645 25.92 -33.69 -12.70
C SER A 645 27.05 -34.01 -11.72
N ASP A 646 28.20 -33.32 -11.81
CA ASP A 646 29.31 -33.47 -10.86
C ASP A 646 28.92 -32.99 -9.43
N HIS A 647 27.87 -32.17 -9.32
CA HIS A 647 27.30 -31.68 -8.06
C HIS A 647 26.04 -32.46 -7.62
N ASP A 648 25.84 -33.70 -8.07
CA ASP A 648 24.66 -34.53 -7.75
C ASP A 648 23.31 -33.95 -8.24
N LEU A 649 23.31 -33.07 -9.24
CA LEU A 649 22.11 -32.54 -9.88
C LEU A 649 22.00 -33.06 -11.32
N VAL A 650 21.45 -34.26 -11.48
CA VAL A 650 21.32 -34.93 -12.77
C VAL A 650 20.01 -34.52 -13.46
N ILE A 651 20.13 -33.73 -14.53
CA ILE A 651 19.01 -33.36 -15.41
C ILE A 651 18.91 -34.42 -16.53
N PRO A 652 17.77 -35.10 -16.71
CA PRO A 652 17.58 -36.08 -17.79
C PRO A 652 17.83 -35.47 -19.18
N GLU A 653 18.39 -36.26 -20.10
CA GLU A 653 18.64 -35.84 -21.49
C GLU A 653 17.33 -35.50 -22.24
N ASP A 654 16.23 -36.14 -21.86
CA ASP A 654 14.90 -35.88 -22.42
C ASP A 654 14.16 -34.73 -21.73
N THR A 655 14.78 -34.02 -20.79
CA THR A 655 14.25 -32.79 -20.18
C THR A 655 14.76 -31.57 -20.92
N TRP A 656 13.82 -30.72 -21.38
CA TRP A 656 14.12 -29.46 -22.06
C TRP A 656 13.62 -28.25 -21.26
N PHE A 657 14.48 -27.24 -21.05
CA PHE A 657 14.09 -25.99 -20.42
C PHE A 657 13.47 -25.04 -21.45
N LEU A 658 12.26 -24.55 -21.19
CA LEU A 658 11.48 -23.74 -22.13
C LEU A 658 11.26 -22.34 -21.57
N PRO A 659 11.79 -21.27 -22.18
CA PRO A 659 11.54 -19.92 -21.71
C PRO A 659 10.16 -19.42 -22.11
N ALA A 660 9.47 -18.76 -21.18
CA ALA A 660 8.12 -18.26 -21.36
C ALA A 660 7.86 -16.97 -20.58
N LYS A 661 6.80 -16.25 -20.97
CA LYS A 661 6.24 -15.10 -20.26
C LYS A 661 4.76 -15.31 -20.00
N HIS A 662 4.36 -15.24 -18.73
CA HIS A 662 2.98 -15.08 -18.34
C HIS A 662 2.58 -13.59 -18.36
N ASN A 663 1.66 -13.22 -19.25
CA ASN A 663 1.04 -11.91 -19.25
C ASN A 663 -0.11 -11.89 -18.25
N THR A 664 0.14 -11.28 -17.09
CA THR A 664 -0.80 -11.21 -15.96
C THR A 664 -2.05 -10.35 -16.24
N THR A 665 -2.06 -9.57 -17.32
CA THR A 665 -3.27 -8.84 -17.75
C THR A 665 -4.17 -9.71 -18.60
N THR A 666 -3.60 -10.49 -19.53
CA THR A 666 -4.34 -11.25 -20.54
C THR A 666 -4.46 -12.75 -20.25
N ASP A 667 -3.81 -13.23 -19.18
CA ASP A 667 -3.76 -14.63 -18.75
C ASP A 667 -3.17 -15.57 -19.82
N ARG A 668 -2.27 -15.03 -20.66
CA ARG A 668 -1.61 -15.75 -21.76
C ARG A 668 -0.17 -16.05 -21.42
N VAL A 669 0.29 -17.22 -21.83
CA VAL A 669 1.70 -17.61 -21.74
C VAL A 669 2.29 -17.62 -23.15
N THR A 670 3.25 -16.73 -23.39
CA THR A 670 4.03 -16.68 -24.63
C THR A 670 5.33 -17.45 -24.42
N MET A 671 5.62 -18.40 -25.30
CA MET A 671 6.88 -19.18 -25.26
C MET A 671 7.88 -18.62 -26.27
N TYR A 672 9.16 -18.73 -25.94
CA TYR A 672 10.28 -18.21 -26.72
C TYR A 672 11.22 -19.34 -27.13
N ASP A 673 12.08 -19.06 -28.11
CA ASP A 673 13.15 -19.96 -28.56
C ASP A 673 12.64 -21.37 -28.98
N LEU A 674 11.41 -21.45 -29.50
CA LEU A 674 10.75 -22.70 -29.94
C LEU A 674 11.51 -23.45 -31.03
N VAL A 675 12.39 -22.75 -31.77
CA VAL A 675 13.23 -23.33 -32.83
C VAL A 675 14.29 -24.27 -32.29
N ASP A 676 14.65 -24.16 -31.01
CA ASP A 676 15.66 -25.02 -30.36
C ASP A 676 15.04 -26.27 -29.74
N VAL A 677 13.70 -26.34 -29.66
CA VAL A 677 13.01 -27.48 -29.04
C VAL A 677 13.28 -28.74 -29.88
N PRO A 678 13.74 -29.84 -29.27
CA PRO A 678 14.01 -31.07 -30.00
C PRO A 678 12.76 -31.61 -30.71
N ALA A 679 12.94 -32.18 -31.90
CA ALA A 679 11.84 -32.74 -32.70
C ALA A 679 11.04 -33.83 -31.94
N THR A 680 11.69 -34.51 -30.99
CA THR A 680 11.09 -35.52 -30.11
C THR A 680 10.04 -34.97 -29.16
N HIS A 681 9.96 -33.65 -28.97
CA HIS A 681 9.09 -32.99 -27.99
C HIS A 681 7.92 -32.22 -28.61
N VAL A 682 7.76 -32.26 -29.93
CA VAL A 682 6.75 -31.47 -30.66
C VAL A 682 5.32 -31.78 -30.23
N GLU A 683 4.99 -33.06 -30.02
CA GLU A 683 3.65 -33.47 -29.57
C GLU A 683 3.37 -33.02 -28.13
N ASP A 684 4.34 -33.15 -27.24
CA ASP A 684 4.25 -32.68 -25.85
C ASP A 684 4.10 -31.16 -25.79
N LEU A 685 4.80 -30.43 -26.66
CA LEU A 685 4.71 -28.98 -26.76
C LEU A 685 3.31 -28.55 -27.20
N ALA A 686 2.73 -29.21 -28.20
CA ALA A 686 1.38 -28.90 -28.65
C ALA A 686 0.32 -29.12 -27.54
N LEU A 687 0.48 -30.18 -26.74
CA LEU A 687 -0.36 -30.43 -25.58
C LEU A 687 -0.17 -29.36 -24.50
N LEU A 688 1.07 -28.99 -24.18
CA LEU A 688 1.38 -27.94 -23.21
C LEU A 688 0.77 -26.59 -23.62
N VAL A 689 0.90 -26.20 -24.90
CA VAL A 689 0.29 -24.96 -25.44
C VAL A 689 -1.23 -24.97 -25.23
N ARG A 690 -1.89 -26.08 -25.55
CA ARG A 690 -3.35 -26.21 -25.41
C ARG A 690 -3.78 -26.08 -23.95
N ASP A 691 -3.09 -26.79 -23.05
CA ASP A 691 -3.44 -26.84 -21.64
C ASP A 691 -3.14 -25.48 -20.95
N LEU A 692 -2.08 -24.77 -21.36
CA LEU A 692 -1.82 -23.38 -20.94
C LEU A 692 -2.93 -22.42 -21.38
N GLU A 693 -3.42 -22.54 -22.62
CA GLU A 693 -4.53 -21.71 -23.10
C GLU A 693 -5.81 -22.00 -22.32
N GLN A 694 -6.10 -23.28 -22.05
CA GLN A 694 -7.26 -23.66 -21.25
C GLN A 694 -7.16 -23.12 -19.81
N ALA A 695 -5.99 -23.24 -19.16
CA ALA A 695 -5.73 -22.64 -17.86
C ALA A 695 -5.97 -21.12 -17.87
N GLY A 696 -5.51 -20.43 -18.92
CA GLY A 696 -5.76 -19.00 -19.14
C GLY A 696 -7.25 -18.65 -19.24
N THR A 697 -8.07 -19.48 -19.89
CA THR A 697 -9.52 -19.24 -19.96
C THR A 697 -10.22 -19.37 -18.59
N HIS A 698 -9.82 -20.33 -17.77
CA HIS A 698 -10.38 -20.51 -16.43
C HIS A 698 -9.91 -19.40 -15.48
N GLN A 699 -8.65 -19.00 -15.59
CA GLN A 699 -8.08 -17.87 -14.86
C GLN A 699 -8.84 -16.56 -15.18
N ALA A 700 -9.08 -16.28 -16.46
CA ALA A 700 -9.83 -15.09 -16.86
C ALA A 700 -11.25 -15.08 -16.29
N LEU A 701 -11.92 -16.25 -16.23
CA LEU A 701 -13.24 -16.38 -15.62
C LEU A 701 -13.23 -16.06 -14.12
N GLU A 702 -12.27 -16.62 -13.37
CA GLU A 702 -12.11 -16.32 -11.93
C GLU A 702 -11.86 -14.81 -11.72
N ARG A 703 -11.01 -14.19 -12.55
CA ARG A 703 -10.71 -12.76 -12.45
C ARG A 703 -11.89 -11.87 -12.77
N CYS A 704 -12.72 -12.21 -13.77
CA CYS A 704 -13.92 -11.45 -14.10
C CYS A 704 -14.88 -11.30 -12.91
N GLN A 705 -14.88 -12.24 -11.95
CA GLN A 705 -15.70 -12.12 -10.74
C GLN A 705 -15.19 -11.04 -9.77
N ARG A 706 -13.92 -10.64 -9.87
CA ARG A 706 -13.27 -9.65 -8.99
C ARG A 706 -13.08 -8.29 -9.66
N ILE A 707 -13.08 -8.24 -11.00
CA ILE A 707 -12.87 -7.00 -11.75
C ILE A 707 -14.16 -6.16 -11.72
N PRO A 708 -14.12 -4.90 -11.22
CA PRO A 708 -15.28 -4.02 -11.25
C PRO A 708 -15.82 -3.80 -12.67
N GLY A 709 -17.13 -4.04 -12.83
CA GLY A 709 -17.83 -3.89 -14.11
C GLY A 709 -17.52 -4.98 -15.15
N ALA A 710 -16.78 -6.04 -14.79
CA ALA A 710 -16.64 -7.21 -15.65
C ALA A 710 -17.90 -8.09 -15.60
N PRO A 711 -18.21 -8.81 -16.70
CA PRO A 711 -19.38 -9.67 -16.73
C PRO A 711 -19.18 -10.90 -15.85
N THR A 712 -20.18 -11.22 -15.01
CA THR A 712 -20.10 -12.31 -14.02
C THR A 712 -20.68 -13.63 -14.51
N ALA A 713 -21.63 -13.61 -15.46
CA ALA A 713 -22.27 -14.77 -16.04
C ALA A 713 -21.79 -15.00 -17.49
N VAL A 714 -20.52 -15.36 -17.66
CA VAL A 714 -19.89 -15.58 -18.98
C VAL A 714 -19.18 -16.92 -19.07
N SER A 715 -19.01 -17.43 -20.28
CA SER A 715 -18.19 -18.61 -20.52
C SER A 715 -16.70 -18.32 -20.29
N PRO A 716 -15.86 -19.32 -19.96
CA PRO A 716 -14.41 -19.13 -19.84
C PRO A 716 -13.77 -18.48 -21.08
N ARG A 717 -14.24 -18.87 -22.28
CA ARG A 717 -13.74 -18.31 -23.55
C ARG A 717 -14.10 -16.85 -23.74
N ASP A 718 -15.31 -16.45 -23.32
CA ASP A 718 -15.75 -15.05 -23.44
C ASP A 718 -15.09 -14.18 -22.36
N ALA A 719 -14.88 -14.72 -21.16
CA ALA A 719 -14.05 -14.07 -20.13
C ALA A 719 -12.62 -13.82 -20.64
N PHE A 720 -12.01 -14.81 -21.28
CA PHE A 720 -10.67 -14.69 -21.88
C PHE A 720 -10.59 -13.61 -22.97
N LYS A 721 -11.60 -13.52 -23.83
CA LYS A 721 -11.71 -12.43 -24.80
C LYS A 721 -11.91 -11.08 -24.12
N HIS A 722 -12.73 -11.02 -23.08
CA HIS A 722 -13.04 -9.80 -22.35
C HIS A 722 -11.79 -9.20 -21.68
N VAL A 723 -11.00 -10.00 -20.96
CA VAL A 723 -9.77 -9.50 -20.31
C VAL A 723 -8.75 -8.98 -21.34
N ARG A 724 -8.65 -9.64 -22.51
CA ARG A 724 -7.83 -9.17 -23.64
C ARG A 724 -8.34 -7.86 -24.23
N GLN A 725 -9.65 -7.73 -24.45
CA GLN A 725 -10.22 -6.47 -24.95
C GLN A 725 -10.03 -5.32 -23.96
N ARG A 726 -10.06 -5.63 -22.66
CA ARG A 726 -9.83 -4.64 -21.61
C ARG A 726 -8.38 -4.17 -21.55
N SER A 727 -7.39 -5.00 -21.89
CA SER A 727 -5.99 -4.54 -21.99
C SER A 727 -5.74 -3.63 -23.19
N MET A 728 -6.61 -3.68 -24.20
CA MET A 728 -6.54 -2.85 -25.41
C MET A 728 -7.33 -1.54 -25.27
N ASP A 729 -8.00 -1.33 -24.12
CA ASP A 729 -8.85 -0.16 -23.90
C ASP A 729 -8.03 1.02 -23.40
N TRP A 730 -7.73 1.96 -24.30
CA TRP A 730 -6.96 3.17 -23.97
C TRP A 730 -7.67 4.11 -22.97
N ALA A 731 -8.99 4.00 -22.81
CA ALA A 731 -9.74 4.74 -21.80
C ALA A 731 -9.61 4.12 -20.39
N ASN A 732 -9.07 2.91 -20.29
CA ASN A 732 -8.85 2.21 -19.03
C ASN A 732 -7.43 2.51 -18.53
N SER A 733 -7.28 3.53 -17.69
CA SER A 733 -6.02 3.78 -17.00
C SER A 733 -5.75 2.64 -16.01
N ARG A 734 -4.59 1.98 -16.14
CA ARG A 734 -4.13 0.96 -15.19
C ARG A 734 -2.87 1.38 -14.47
#